data_AF-A0A6P4XX22-F1
#
_entry.id   AF-A0A6P4XX22-F1
#
_cell.length_a   1.000
_cell.length_b   1.000
_cell.length_c   1.000
_cell.angle_alpha   90.00
_cell.angle_beta   90.00
_cell.angle_gamma   90.00
#
_symmetry.space_group_name_H-M   'P 1'
#
loop_
_entity.id
_entity.type
_entity.pdbx_description
1 polymer ?
#
loop_
_entity_poly.entity_id
_entity_poly.type
_entity_poly.pdbx_seq_one_letter_code
_entity_poly.pdbx_strand_id
1 'polypeptide(L)'
;MLECITTEGTVEGIDRDGDIVVRYPSGNRFCLNPDALTKVGGDDSSALRTGDWVQVSEDHGKVQRQQVGHGGWTDDMVTSLGKVGRVAHVFPDRDVNVDVGGRMWRFNPASLTKVSAPGEGGNRLSVGDLVKIDGNAAWVRTMQEGHGGWAPAMSTTLCHYGRVVAVGAYRVKVEVPGKGGWHYNPAVLTKVERPRSDSSGSSSSNDCSNSGGDSSDSNGEAEIGVGDLVRVSNDTERVKLLQEGHGGWNDRMIETFGKVGRVVKVDSDNNMTVHVDGTDLLFNPKSLTKVSSEGGFEAAAEPSTAGESSMCAKGTHQWNKDKCKVCKFCQKCTGYGDKCLEQGKLQLFPGGPCGCGSGEAGCERCGCCRTCAGEDDSSDSDEDISGLMRSLSTRRNQLDSANLLGAEDSPRALKTLSSEKRREKLHELIPKMSKVISMVKSNRNGESISTIKDTLEEALVGPYRRFRKKAERKLMADYLTNIGGARALTDYLKFLMKGKHTESQVQVKCVSVVRSLLVNFSDASYEFCRELGKSGILMIVSQDLANFDGADLKHELIHQMVLSAIVLMHNCAKVPENRHFLQDVKAVDRIRPYLQVEDLELKVPAVLTLAYIVEDRNSSLIEVDDSVADYIIRTMNKALSSSDMRADGYSVMELAMALGALARNDADKELLTKKGALKLLIALTQDGDNSDKEQALMALQIFCRDPEIKAEVKKDPAAVTLLNQLKEHDDEAVNKAATDVMQTLQKSTAGDCPYMQKCITFKTSLKLKDEFFENRFNMCYCRNCHMSRGDQDYYKRGVPQKDYGLPVGWCRFSLKVPPRATALDVFNKWHVAFHGTTVGALESILNTGDLIKPGDKTMEGRTLSEGEGHFKDTCKPDGFNTKQVFVSPSINYAGLPVYAKASSFIHRDKTYEAKVALQLYIKPDSYKVGVSTVARRNIDKRFSDSEIEWSTDRHGVIILYGLLVKLEEK
;
A
#
# COMPACT_ATOMS: atom_id res chain seq x y z
N MET A 1 -34.71 35.11 8.19
CA MET A 1 -33.35 34.86 7.66
C MET A 1 -33.10 33.42 7.21
N LEU A 2 -33.89 32.40 7.56
CA LEU A 2 -33.67 31.02 7.06
C LEU A 2 -33.65 30.93 5.51
N GLU A 3 -34.50 31.71 4.84
CA GLU A 3 -34.55 31.84 3.38
C GLU A 3 -33.19 32.27 2.78
N CYS A 4 -32.39 33.03 3.52
CA CYS A 4 -31.05 33.46 3.08
C CYS A 4 -30.05 32.31 2.99
N ILE A 5 -30.34 31.15 3.61
CA ILE A 5 -29.45 29.99 3.67
C ILE A 5 -29.80 28.97 2.57
N THR A 6 -31.06 28.91 2.14
CA THR A 6 -31.56 27.84 1.25
C THR A 6 -32.00 28.32 -0.14
N THR A 7 -32.03 29.62 -0.38
CA THR A 7 -32.63 30.20 -1.59
C THR A 7 -31.74 31.30 -2.17
N GLU A 8 -31.59 31.33 -3.49
CA GLU A 8 -30.79 32.36 -4.17
C GLU A 8 -31.56 33.69 -4.25
N GLY A 9 -30.86 34.81 -4.04
CA GLY A 9 -31.42 36.16 -4.10
C GLY A 9 -30.66 37.04 -5.10
N THR A 10 -31.30 38.11 -5.57
CA THR A 10 -30.72 39.06 -6.53
C THR A 10 -30.16 40.28 -5.81
N VAL A 11 -28.91 40.65 -6.10
CA VAL A 11 -28.29 41.86 -5.54
C VAL A 11 -28.93 43.10 -6.16
N GLU A 12 -29.42 44.01 -5.32
CA GLU A 12 -30.06 45.25 -5.75
C GLU A 12 -29.27 46.50 -5.38
N GLY A 13 -28.26 46.40 -4.53
CA GLY A 13 -27.42 47.54 -4.18
C GLY A 13 -26.36 47.19 -3.13
N ILE A 14 -25.52 48.16 -2.84
CA ILE A 14 -24.59 48.15 -1.72
C ILE A 14 -24.99 49.35 -0.85
N ASP A 15 -25.12 49.14 0.45
CA ASP A 15 -25.44 50.23 1.36
C ASP A 15 -24.22 51.11 1.68
N ARG A 16 -24.38 52.05 2.61
CA ARG A 16 -23.33 53.04 2.93
C ARG A 16 -22.11 52.44 3.62
N ASP A 17 -22.27 51.26 4.23
CA ASP A 17 -21.26 50.65 5.08
C ASP A 17 -20.55 49.48 4.35
N GLY A 18 -20.97 49.21 3.11
CA GLY A 18 -20.37 48.21 2.22
C GLY A 18 -21.11 46.86 2.21
N ASP A 19 -22.21 46.73 2.93
CA ASP A 19 -23.02 45.51 2.97
C ASP A 19 -23.92 45.42 1.72
N ILE A 20 -24.15 44.18 1.28
CA ILE A 20 -24.87 43.90 0.04
C ILE A 20 -26.37 43.77 0.32
N VAL A 21 -27.17 44.55 -0.41
CA VAL A 21 -28.63 44.50 -0.35
C VAL A 21 -29.14 43.43 -1.32
N VAL A 22 -29.73 42.36 -0.80
CA VAL A 22 -30.22 41.21 -1.58
C VAL A 22 -31.74 41.12 -1.50
N ARG A 23 -32.42 41.04 -2.65
CA ARG A 23 -33.86 40.73 -2.75
C ARG A 23 -34.07 39.26 -3.05
N TYR A 24 -34.91 38.60 -2.26
CA TYR A 24 -35.28 37.20 -2.45
C TYR A 24 -36.61 37.05 -3.22
N PRO A 25 -36.91 35.88 -3.80
CA PRO A 25 -38.13 35.65 -4.58
C PRO A 25 -39.44 35.92 -3.82
N SER A 26 -39.42 35.82 -2.48
CA SER A 26 -40.54 36.21 -1.62
C SER A 26 -40.84 37.72 -1.61
N GLY A 27 -39.95 38.54 -2.18
CA GLY A 27 -40.01 40.00 -2.16
C GLY A 27 -39.27 40.64 -0.98
N ASN A 28 -38.80 39.84 -0.01
CA ASN A 28 -38.04 40.31 1.14
C ASN A 28 -36.65 40.84 0.71
N ARG A 29 -36.16 41.86 1.43
CA ARG A 29 -34.86 42.48 1.21
C ARG A 29 -34.04 42.44 2.49
N PHE A 30 -32.79 41.99 2.40
CA PHE A 30 -31.87 41.95 3.52
C PHE A 30 -30.52 42.58 3.14
N CYS A 31 -29.94 43.37 4.06
CA CYS A 31 -28.53 43.77 3.99
C CYS A 31 -27.69 42.66 4.62
N LEU A 32 -26.72 42.15 3.88
CA LEU A 32 -25.88 41.03 4.28
C LEU A 32 -24.42 41.37 4.05
N ASN A 33 -23.58 40.97 4.99
CA ASN A 33 -22.14 41.11 4.86
C ASN A 33 -21.65 40.42 3.57
N PRO A 34 -20.77 41.05 2.76
CA PRO A 34 -20.26 40.45 1.52
C PRO A 34 -19.64 39.06 1.73
N ASP A 35 -18.99 38.82 2.87
CA ASP A 35 -18.36 37.53 3.20
C ASP A 35 -19.38 36.42 3.50
N ALA A 36 -20.61 36.79 3.84
CA ALA A 36 -21.72 35.86 4.07
C ALA A 36 -22.43 35.47 2.77
N LEU A 37 -22.06 36.07 1.63
CA LEU A 37 -22.69 35.83 0.33
C LEU A 37 -21.71 35.17 -0.64
N THR A 38 -22.21 34.16 -1.36
CA THR A 38 -21.50 33.61 -2.52
C THR A 38 -22.22 34.07 -3.78
N LYS A 39 -21.53 34.80 -4.66
CA LYS A 39 -22.10 35.23 -5.95
C LYS A 39 -22.29 34.01 -6.85
N VAL A 40 -23.54 33.63 -7.07
CA VAL A 40 -23.96 32.61 -8.03
C VAL A 40 -24.63 33.30 -9.22
N GLY A 41 -24.27 32.91 -10.45
CA GLY A 41 -24.92 33.41 -11.67
C GLY A 41 -24.36 34.70 -12.29
N GLY A 42 -23.09 35.05 -12.04
CA GLY A 42 -22.36 36.02 -12.87
C GLY A 42 -21.53 35.31 -13.92
N ASP A 43 -21.64 35.73 -15.18
CA ASP A 43 -20.82 35.25 -16.31
C ASP A 43 -19.37 35.72 -16.14
N ASP A 44 -18.65 35.09 -15.19
CA ASP A 44 -17.24 35.33 -14.97
C ASP A 44 -16.47 34.33 -15.83
N SER A 45 -16.13 34.75 -17.05
CA SER A 45 -15.36 33.96 -18.01
C SER A 45 -13.98 33.50 -17.46
N SER A 46 -13.52 34.11 -16.36
CA SER A 46 -12.29 33.78 -15.62
C SER A 46 -12.42 32.68 -14.56
N ALA A 47 -13.62 32.33 -14.11
CA ALA A 47 -13.77 31.30 -13.08
C ALA A 47 -13.47 29.90 -13.66
N LEU A 48 -12.54 29.18 -13.01
CA LEU A 48 -12.16 27.82 -13.37
C LEU A 48 -13.30 26.86 -13.03
N ARG A 49 -13.66 25.99 -13.97
CA ARG A 49 -14.71 24.97 -13.84
C ARG A 49 -14.15 23.60 -14.21
N THR A 50 -14.79 22.55 -13.71
CA THR A 50 -14.50 21.18 -14.14
C THR A 50 -14.65 21.07 -15.66
N GLY A 51 -13.59 20.57 -16.31
CA GLY A 51 -13.50 20.44 -17.76
C GLY A 51 -12.69 21.53 -18.44
N ASP A 52 -12.43 22.67 -17.78
CA ASP A 52 -11.61 23.76 -18.32
C ASP A 52 -10.16 23.32 -18.56
N TRP A 53 -9.49 23.98 -19.49
CA TRP A 53 -8.06 23.80 -19.72
C TRP A 53 -7.28 24.92 -19.05
N VAL A 54 -6.18 24.55 -18.41
CA VAL A 54 -5.36 25.48 -17.61
C VAL A 54 -3.89 25.21 -17.84
N GLN A 55 -3.09 26.27 -17.92
CA GLN A 55 -1.63 26.19 -17.89
C GLN A 55 -1.12 26.40 -16.47
N VAL A 56 -0.25 25.50 -16.02
CA VAL A 56 0.45 25.64 -14.74
C VAL A 56 1.56 26.68 -14.90
N SER A 57 1.68 27.61 -13.95
CA SER A 57 2.75 28.61 -13.93
C SER A 57 4.14 27.97 -14.04
N GLU A 58 5.02 28.57 -14.83
CA GLU A 58 6.42 28.13 -15.01
C GLU A 58 7.33 28.52 -13.84
N ASP A 59 6.93 29.53 -13.06
CA ASP A 59 7.68 29.99 -11.89
C ASP A 59 7.54 28.99 -10.73
N HIS A 60 8.53 28.09 -10.63
CA HIS A 60 8.66 27.11 -9.56
C HIS A 60 8.52 27.75 -8.17
N GLY A 61 9.20 28.87 -7.92
CA GLY A 61 9.20 29.52 -6.61
C GLY A 61 7.82 30.09 -6.27
N LYS A 62 7.10 30.63 -7.26
CA LYS A 62 5.72 31.11 -7.10
C LYS A 62 4.76 29.96 -6.80
N VAL A 63 4.77 28.88 -7.59
CA VAL A 63 3.86 27.73 -7.38
C VAL A 63 4.13 27.08 -6.03
N GLN A 64 5.39 26.85 -5.66
CA GLN A 64 5.75 26.27 -4.37
C GLN A 64 5.26 27.12 -3.18
N ARG A 65 5.38 28.45 -3.25
CA ARG A 65 4.86 29.35 -2.21
C ARG A 65 3.32 29.38 -2.17
N GLN A 66 2.66 29.32 -3.31
CA GLN A 66 1.19 29.36 -3.42
C GLN A 66 0.50 28.06 -3.01
N GLN A 67 1.23 26.94 -3.00
CA GLN A 67 0.74 25.63 -2.55
C GLN A 67 0.64 25.48 -1.02
N VAL A 68 1.21 26.42 -0.26
CA VAL A 68 1.11 26.41 1.21
C VAL A 68 -0.34 26.63 1.62
N GLY A 69 -0.96 25.61 2.25
CA GLY A 69 -2.37 25.62 2.63
C GLY A 69 -3.34 25.08 1.56
N HIS A 70 -2.85 24.76 0.36
CA HIS A 70 -3.65 24.38 -0.83
C HIS A 70 -3.14 23.07 -1.47
N GLY A 71 -3.11 21.99 -0.68
CA GLY A 71 -2.62 20.67 -1.10
C GLY A 71 -1.11 20.42 -0.96
N GLY A 72 -0.31 21.46 -0.68
CA GLY A 72 1.14 21.34 -0.48
C GLY A 72 1.94 21.17 -1.78
N TRP A 73 3.25 21.32 -1.69
CA TRP A 73 4.18 21.10 -2.80
C TRP A 73 4.90 19.77 -2.63
N THR A 74 5.03 18.99 -3.72
CA THR A 74 5.93 17.83 -3.80
C THR A 74 6.92 18.01 -4.94
N ASP A 75 8.13 17.46 -4.82
CA ASP A 75 9.17 17.65 -5.85
C ASP A 75 8.75 17.12 -7.22
N ASP A 76 7.87 16.11 -7.27
CA ASP A 76 7.34 15.58 -8.53
C ASP A 76 6.44 16.61 -9.27
N MET A 77 5.86 17.58 -8.56
CA MET A 77 5.08 18.66 -9.18
C MET A 77 5.94 19.56 -10.07
N VAL A 78 7.27 19.55 -9.92
CA VAL A 78 8.17 20.28 -10.84
C VAL A 78 7.95 19.86 -12.30
N THR A 79 7.57 18.59 -12.51
CA THR A 79 7.30 18.04 -13.84
C THR A 79 6.02 18.56 -14.48
N SER A 80 5.19 19.30 -13.73
CA SER A 80 3.93 19.88 -14.19
C SER A 80 4.02 21.38 -14.54
N LEU A 81 5.08 22.07 -14.11
CA LEU A 81 5.27 23.50 -14.35
C LEU A 81 5.31 23.82 -15.85
N GLY A 82 4.62 24.88 -16.26
CA GLY A 82 4.50 25.30 -17.66
C GLY A 82 3.58 24.46 -18.54
N LYS A 83 3.16 23.28 -18.06
CA LYS A 83 2.35 22.36 -18.86
C LYS A 83 0.87 22.74 -18.80
N VAL A 84 0.16 22.40 -19.88
CA VAL A 84 -1.30 22.52 -19.95
C VAL A 84 -1.94 21.23 -19.45
N GLY A 85 -2.93 21.37 -18.58
CA GLY A 85 -3.70 20.26 -18.06
C GLY A 85 -5.19 20.55 -18.05
N ARG A 86 -5.99 19.51 -17.81
CA ARG A 86 -7.45 19.61 -17.78
C ARG A 86 -7.95 19.59 -16.35
N VAL A 87 -8.78 20.56 -15.98
CA VAL A 87 -9.40 20.63 -14.65
C VAL A 87 -10.33 19.43 -14.48
N ALA A 88 -9.98 18.50 -13.61
CA ALA A 88 -10.82 17.35 -13.29
C ALA A 88 -11.84 17.68 -12.19
N HIS A 89 -11.50 18.59 -11.28
CA HIS A 89 -12.38 18.97 -10.17
C HIS A 89 -11.98 20.32 -9.57
N VAL A 90 -12.95 21.15 -9.18
CA VAL A 90 -12.74 22.38 -8.39
C VAL A 90 -13.39 22.18 -7.02
N PHE A 91 -12.64 22.36 -5.94
CA PHE A 91 -13.09 22.15 -4.57
C PHE A 91 -13.81 23.37 -3.99
N PRO A 92 -14.63 23.22 -2.92
CA PRO A 92 -15.30 24.35 -2.28
C PRO A 92 -14.36 25.41 -1.68
N ASP A 93 -13.16 25.02 -1.26
CA ASP A 93 -12.07 25.90 -0.80
C ASP A 93 -11.30 26.58 -1.95
N ARG A 94 -11.76 26.36 -3.19
CA ARG A 94 -11.20 26.80 -4.47
C ARG A 94 -9.94 26.07 -4.94
N ASP A 95 -9.47 25.03 -4.28
CA ASP A 95 -8.39 24.21 -4.87
C ASP A 95 -8.83 23.57 -6.18
N VAL A 96 -7.88 23.36 -7.10
CA VAL A 96 -8.16 22.83 -8.44
C VAL A 96 -7.33 21.58 -8.68
N ASN A 97 -8.02 20.46 -8.87
CA ASN A 97 -7.38 19.23 -9.32
C ASN A 97 -7.27 19.27 -10.85
N VAL A 98 -6.05 19.20 -11.37
CA VAL A 98 -5.72 19.27 -12.80
C VAL A 98 -5.00 17.98 -13.21
N ASP A 99 -5.49 17.34 -14.26
CA ASP A 99 -4.76 16.27 -14.95
C ASP A 99 -3.69 16.89 -15.86
N VAL A 100 -2.42 16.70 -15.52
CA VAL A 100 -1.27 17.14 -16.32
C VAL A 100 -0.51 15.89 -16.77
N GLY A 101 -0.71 15.49 -18.02
CA GLY A 101 0.02 14.36 -18.62
C GLY A 101 -0.34 12.99 -18.05
N GLY A 102 -1.60 12.78 -17.62
CA GLY A 102 -2.09 11.51 -17.06
C GLY A 102 -1.83 11.36 -15.56
N ARG A 103 -1.34 12.41 -14.91
CA ARG A 103 -1.17 12.49 -13.45
C ARG A 103 -2.01 13.64 -12.90
N MET A 104 -2.71 13.35 -11.81
CA MET A 104 -3.56 14.31 -11.12
C MET A 104 -2.76 15.11 -10.10
N TRP A 105 -2.82 16.43 -10.22
CA TRP A 105 -2.17 17.37 -9.31
C TRP A 105 -3.19 18.33 -8.72
N ARG A 106 -3.03 18.70 -7.45
CA ARG A 106 -3.81 19.75 -6.81
C ARG A 106 -3.05 21.06 -6.87
N PHE A 107 -3.69 22.10 -7.40
CA PHE A 107 -3.12 23.44 -7.49
C PHE A 107 -4.01 24.49 -6.84
N ASN A 108 -3.37 25.47 -6.24
CA ASN A 108 -3.96 26.78 -5.99
C ASN A 108 -4.38 27.41 -7.34
N PRO A 109 -5.61 27.94 -7.48
CA PRO A 109 -6.05 28.65 -8.68
C PRO A 109 -5.08 29.73 -9.18
N ALA A 110 -4.40 30.43 -8.28
CA ALA A 110 -3.46 31.50 -8.63
C ALA A 110 -2.18 31.01 -9.33
N SER A 111 -1.92 29.70 -9.27
CA SER A 111 -0.86 29.01 -10.01
C SER A 111 -1.32 28.53 -11.40
N LEU A 112 -2.59 28.72 -11.74
CA LEU A 112 -3.20 28.27 -12.98
C LEU A 112 -3.68 29.46 -13.82
N THR A 113 -3.46 29.38 -15.13
CA THR A 113 -4.02 30.33 -16.10
C THR A 113 -4.98 29.59 -17.00
N LYS A 114 -6.25 30.00 -17.07
CA LYS A 114 -7.22 29.40 -18.00
C LYS A 114 -6.74 29.60 -19.43
N VAL A 115 -6.69 28.51 -20.19
CA VAL A 115 -6.32 28.51 -21.61
C VAL A 115 -7.45 27.86 -22.41
N SER A 116 -7.54 28.18 -23.70
CA SER A 116 -8.43 27.45 -24.61
C SER A 116 -8.01 25.98 -24.68
N ALA A 117 -8.96 25.09 -24.99
CA ALA A 117 -8.64 23.69 -25.21
C ALA A 117 -7.48 23.56 -26.22
N PRO A 118 -6.52 22.64 -26.01
CA PRO A 118 -5.47 22.39 -26.97
C PRO A 118 -6.08 22.14 -28.35
N GLY A 119 -5.92 23.11 -29.26
CA GLY A 119 -6.52 23.08 -30.61
C GLY A 119 -7.62 24.11 -30.93
N GLU A 120 -8.06 24.95 -29.99
CA GLU A 120 -9.10 25.97 -30.27
C GLU A 120 -8.56 27.39 -30.58
N GLY A 121 -7.25 27.60 -30.57
CA GLY A 121 -6.63 28.81 -31.11
C GLY A 121 -6.22 28.64 -32.57
N GLY A 122 -7.13 28.88 -33.51
CA GLY A 122 -6.81 29.30 -34.88
C GLY A 122 -5.90 28.38 -35.73
N ASN A 123 -6.15 27.07 -35.78
CA ASN A 123 -5.83 26.21 -36.93
C ASN A 123 -6.30 24.78 -36.67
N ARG A 124 -7.57 24.48 -36.97
CA ARG A 124 -8.02 23.09 -37.03
C ARG A 124 -7.40 22.45 -38.28
N LEU A 125 -6.28 21.77 -38.10
CA LEU A 125 -5.60 21.02 -39.14
C LEU A 125 -6.48 19.86 -39.59
N SER A 126 -6.67 19.71 -40.89
CA SER A 126 -7.42 18.63 -41.53
C SER A 126 -6.50 17.85 -42.45
N VAL A 127 -6.85 16.58 -42.71
CA VAL A 127 -6.12 15.77 -43.69
C VAL A 127 -6.14 16.48 -45.05
N GLY A 128 -4.95 16.66 -45.63
CA GLY A 128 -4.72 17.37 -46.88
C GLY A 128 -4.15 18.78 -46.75
N ASP A 129 -4.19 19.38 -45.55
CA ASP A 129 -3.66 20.72 -45.29
C ASP A 129 -2.14 20.78 -45.49
N LEU A 130 -1.65 21.92 -46.00
CA LEU A 130 -0.22 22.21 -46.06
C LEU A 130 0.20 22.92 -44.77
N VAL A 131 1.24 22.41 -44.12
CA VAL A 131 1.75 22.93 -42.85
C VAL A 131 3.25 23.17 -42.94
N LYS A 132 3.73 24.19 -42.24
CA LYS A 132 5.15 24.43 -42.00
C LYS A 132 5.52 23.91 -40.61
N ILE A 133 6.62 23.17 -40.52
CA ILE A 133 7.17 22.67 -39.26
C ILE A 133 8.07 23.75 -38.66
N ASP A 134 7.93 24.00 -37.34
CA ASP A 134 8.73 24.97 -36.62
C ASP A 134 10.24 24.71 -36.76
N GLY A 135 11.03 25.78 -36.84
CA GLY A 135 12.47 25.72 -37.08
C GLY A 135 13.32 25.49 -35.84
N ASN A 136 12.76 25.69 -34.65
CA ASN A 136 13.49 25.61 -33.40
C ASN A 136 13.54 24.16 -32.91
N ALA A 137 14.65 23.47 -33.19
CA ALA A 137 14.83 22.06 -32.83
C ALA A 137 14.67 21.76 -31.34
N ALA A 138 15.09 22.68 -30.45
CA ALA A 138 14.96 22.49 -29.01
C ALA A 138 13.48 22.57 -28.59
N TRP A 139 12.76 23.55 -29.12
CA TRP A 139 11.32 23.71 -28.91
C TRP A 139 10.52 22.52 -29.42
N VAL A 140 10.78 22.08 -30.66
CA VAL A 140 10.08 20.93 -31.25
C VAL A 140 10.37 19.65 -30.47
N ARG A 141 11.62 19.42 -30.05
CA ARG A 141 11.98 18.26 -29.22
C ARG A 141 11.20 18.23 -27.91
N THR A 142 11.15 19.36 -27.20
CA THR A 142 10.42 19.46 -25.93
C THR A 142 8.93 19.21 -26.12
N MET A 143 8.33 19.80 -27.15
CA MET A 143 6.89 19.66 -27.42
C MET A 143 6.49 18.26 -27.91
N GLN A 144 7.44 17.45 -28.37
CA GLN A 144 7.16 16.10 -28.88
C GLN A 144 7.15 15.02 -27.79
N GLU A 145 7.61 15.33 -26.58
CA GLU A 145 7.54 14.41 -25.43
C GLU A 145 6.08 14.10 -25.08
N GLY A 146 5.73 12.80 -25.05
CA GLY A 146 4.34 12.34 -24.87
C GLY A 146 3.49 12.33 -26.15
N HIS A 147 3.99 12.86 -27.27
CA HIS A 147 3.29 12.93 -28.56
C HIS A 147 4.02 12.14 -29.67
N GLY A 148 4.75 11.09 -29.31
CA GLY A 148 5.53 10.24 -30.23
C GLY A 148 7.05 10.35 -30.07
N GLY A 149 7.53 11.33 -29.27
CA GLY A 149 8.95 11.52 -28.99
C GLY A 149 9.74 12.14 -30.13
N TRP A 150 10.99 12.54 -29.84
CA TRP A 150 11.88 13.16 -30.81
C TRP A 150 12.84 12.14 -31.42
N ALA A 151 12.76 11.92 -32.73
CA ALA A 151 13.78 11.16 -33.47
C ALA A 151 14.82 12.11 -34.06
N PRO A 152 16.14 11.81 -33.97
CA PRO A 152 17.19 12.68 -34.54
C PRO A 152 16.98 13.03 -36.02
N ALA A 153 16.44 12.10 -36.82
CA ALA A 153 16.14 12.32 -38.25
C ALA A 153 15.04 13.38 -38.50
N MET A 154 14.14 13.64 -37.53
CA MET A 154 13.13 14.70 -37.63
C MET A 154 13.74 16.10 -37.73
N SER A 155 14.97 16.29 -37.23
CA SER A 155 15.72 17.55 -37.40
C SER A 155 15.82 17.99 -38.86
N THR A 156 15.88 17.03 -39.79
CA THR A 156 16.01 17.30 -41.22
C THR A 156 14.74 17.91 -41.83
N THR A 157 13.61 17.83 -41.13
CA THR A 157 12.30 18.32 -41.57
C THR A 157 11.91 19.67 -40.99
N LEU A 158 12.67 20.18 -40.00
CA LEU A 158 12.44 21.50 -39.41
C LEU A 158 12.54 22.58 -40.48
N CYS A 159 11.75 23.63 -40.36
CA CYS A 159 11.56 24.68 -41.37
C CYS A 159 10.97 24.23 -42.72
N HIS A 160 10.73 22.93 -42.96
CA HIS A 160 10.18 22.45 -44.22
C HIS A 160 8.65 22.39 -44.18
N TYR A 161 8.07 22.39 -45.37
CA TYR A 161 6.63 22.25 -45.56
C TYR A 161 6.29 20.78 -45.77
N GLY A 162 5.21 20.34 -45.15
CA GLY A 162 4.69 19.00 -45.31
C GLY A 162 3.17 19.00 -45.39
N ARG A 163 2.62 17.89 -45.86
CA ARG A 163 1.18 17.73 -46.02
C ARG A 163 0.64 16.89 -44.89
N VAL A 164 -0.43 17.34 -44.24
CA VAL A 164 -1.12 16.58 -43.21
C VAL A 164 -1.76 15.35 -43.86
N VAL A 165 -1.36 14.16 -43.43
CA VAL A 165 -1.87 12.88 -43.97
C VAL A 165 -2.76 12.15 -42.97
N ALA A 166 -2.64 12.45 -41.67
CA ALA A 166 -3.57 11.96 -40.65
C ALA A 166 -3.66 12.94 -39.47
N VAL A 167 -4.86 13.10 -38.89
CA VAL A 167 -5.11 13.94 -37.71
C VAL A 167 -5.66 13.06 -36.60
N GLY A 168 -4.89 12.89 -35.52
CA GLY A 168 -5.31 12.20 -34.31
C GLY A 168 -5.70 13.18 -33.20
N ALA A 169 -6.27 12.66 -32.11
CA ALA A 169 -6.76 13.48 -30.98
C ALA A 169 -5.67 14.32 -30.29
N TYR A 170 -4.40 13.94 -30.43
CA TYR A 170 -3.25 14.60 -29.78
C TYR A 170 -2.01 14.69 -30.67
N ARG A 171 -1.99 14.14 -31.90
CA ARG A 171 -0.83 14.18 -32.81
C ARG A 171 -1.27 14.26 -34.27
N VAL A 172 -0.47 14.91 -35.12
CA VAL A 172 -0.76 15.08 -36.55
C VAL A 172 0.37 14.46 -37.37
N LYS A 173 0.05 13.53 -38.27
CA LYS A 173 1.03 12.94 -39.19
C LYS A 173 1.21 13.88 -40.39
N VAL A 174 2.44 14.31 -40.64
CA VAL A 174 2.82 15.21 -41.72
C VAL A 174 3.85 14.53 -42.60
N GLU A 175 3.54 14.46 -43.89
CA GLU A 175 4.43 13.94 -44.92
C GLU A 175 5.24 15.07 -45.53
N VAL A 176 6.57 14.99 -45.38
CA VAL A 176 7.49 15.97 -45.95
C VAL A 176 8.12 15.36 -47.21
N PRO A 177 7.96 15.97 -48.39
CA PRO A 177 8.47 15.41 -49.64
C PRO A 177 9.95 15.04 -49.57
N GLY A 178 10.29 13.79 -49.89
CA GLY A 178 11.67 13.27 -49.86
C GLY A 178 12.26 13.06 -48.47
N LYS A 179 11.52 13.34 -47.39
CA LYS A 179 11.99 13.22 -45.99
C LYS A 179 11.07 12.36 -45.11
N GLY A 180 10.05 11.74 -45.70
CA GLY A 180 9.14 10.80 -45.06
C GLY A 180 8.06 11.47 -44.21
N GLY A 181 7.18 10.63 -43.65
CA GLY A 181 6.06 11.03 -42.81
C GLY A 181 6.35 10.91 -41.32
N TRP A 182 6.11 11.99 -40.58
CA TRP A 182 6.39 12.06 -39.14
C TRP A 182 5.18 12.54 -38.35
N HIS A 183 5.05 12.09 -37.10
CA HIS A 183 4.01 12.56 -36.20
C HIS A 183 4.50 13.77 -35.40
N TYR A 184 3.79 14.89 -35.52
CA TYR A 184 4.08 16.12 -34.81
C TYR A 184 3.02 16.43 -33.76
N ASN A 185 3.45 17.10 -32.70
CA ASN A 185 2.54 17.85 -31.85
C ASN A 185 1.87 18.94 -32.72
N PRO A 186 0.53 19.07 -32.73
CA PRO A 186 -0.14 20.09 -33.54
C PRO A 186 0.39 21.51 -33.30
N ALA A 187 0.88 21.80 -32.09
CA ALA A 187 1.39 23.12 -31.71
C ALA A 187 2.71 23.53 -32.40
N VAL A 188 3.45 22.58 -32.97
CA VAL A 188 4.68 22.87 -33.73
C VAL A 188 4.45 22.99 -35.24
N LEU A 189 3.18 22.93 -35.65
CA LEU A 189 2.76 23.02 -37.04
C LEU A 189 1.98 24.32 -37.27
N THR A 190 2.36 25.07 -38.29
CA THR A 190 1.60 26.23 -38.75
C THR A 190 0.93 25.92 -40.08
N LYS A 191 -0.39 26.02 -40.18
CA LYS A 191 -1.09 25.88 -41.47
C LYS A 191 -0.70 27.01 -42.41
N VAL A 192 -0.49 26.66 -43.68
CA VAL A 192 -0.08 27.59 -44.72
C VAL A 192 -1.16 27.59 -45.79
N GLU A 193 -1.75 28.75 -46.05
CA GLU A 193 -2.73 28.89 -47.12
C GLU A 193 -2.04 28.75 -48.49
N ARG A 194 -2.61 27.95 -49.39
CA ARG A 194 -2.09 27.83 -50.76
C ARG A 194 -2.30 29.15 -51.49
N PRO A 195 -1.33 29.66 -52.27
CA PRO A 195 -1.62 30.67 -53.28
C PRO A 195 -2.62 30.08 -54.28
N ARG A 196 -3.67 30.82 -54.61
CA ARG A 196 -4.62 30.46 -55.68
C ARG A 196 -3.84 30.40 -57.00
N SER A 197 -3.79 29.24 -57.64
CA SER A 197 -3.33 29.13 -59.02
C SER A 197 -4.54 29.20 -59.95
N ASP A 198 -4.61 30.30 -60.68
CA ASP A 198 -5.48 30.48 -61.82
C ASP A 198 -5.27 29.39 -62.88
N SER A 199 -6.32 29.22 -63.65
CA SER A 199 -6.49 28.34 -64.80
C SER A 199 -5.43 28.50 -65.91
N SER A 200 -5.33 27.43 -66.70
CA SER A 200 -5.01 27.38 -68.14
C SER A 200 -3.58 26.98 -68.57
N GLY A 201 -3.55 26.20 -69.67
CA GLY A 201 -2.39 25.99 -70.55
C GLY A 201 -1.60 24.73 -70.24
N SER A 202 -1.97 23.56 -70.78
CA SER A 202 -1.63 23.07 -72.12
C SER A 202 -0.20 22.56 -72.26
N SER A 203 -0.09 21.52 -73.09
CA SER A 203 1.11 21.01 -73.78
C SER A 203 2.17 20.37 -72.89
N SER A 204 2.79 19.23 -73.20
CA SER A 204 2.68 18.21 -74.25
C SER A 204 4.00 17.43 -74.12
N SER A 205 4.07 16.27 -74.78
CA SER A 205 5.27 15.51 -75.15
C SER A 205 5.99 14.75 -74.03
N ASN A 206 6.40 13.50 -74.22
CA ASN A 206 6.12 12.44 -75.20
C ASN A 206 7.08 11.31 -74.77
N ASP A 207 6.61 10.06 -74.88
CA ASP A 207 7.35 8.90 -75.41
C ASP A 207 8.73 8.52 -74.81
N CYS A 208 9.16 7.27 -74.74
CA CYS A 208 8.64 5.99 -75.19
C CYS A 208 9.60 4.92 -74.63
N SER A 209 9.07 3.71 -74.42
CA SER A 209 9.71 2.42 -74.75
C SER A 209 10.92 1.96 -73.91
N ASN A 210 10.74 0.93 -73.08
CA ASN A 210 10.96 -0.52 -73.35
C ASN A 210 12.42 -0.92 -73.01
N SER A 211 12.77 -2.03 -72.34
CA SER A 211 12.15 -3.35 -72.27
C SER A 211 12.76 -4.19 -71.13
N GLY A 212 12.04 -5.25 -70.73
CA GLY A 212 12.55 -6.46 -70.06
C GLY A 212 12.42 -6.42 -68.53
N GLY A 213 11.51 -7.12 -67.86
CA GLY A 213 10.96 -8.45 -68.11
C GLY A 213 11.64 -9.43 -67.15
N ASP A 214 10.98 -9.82 -66.06
CA ASP A 214 10.78 -11.25 -65.78
C ASP A 214 9.77 -11.51 -64.63
N SER A 215 9.00 -12.57 -64.87
CA SER A 215 8.30 -13.49 -63.96
C SER A 215 7.62 -12.98 -62.67
N SER A 216 6.31 -13.05 -62.74
CA SER A 216 5.39 -13.53 -61.71
C SER A 216 5.98 -14.48 -60.65
N ASP A 217 5.66 -14.21 -59.38
CA ASP A 217 5.15 -15.25 -58.49
C ASP A 217 4.14 -14.66 -57.51
N SER A 218 2.87 -14.82 -57.89
CA SER A 218 1.71 -14.75 -57.02
C SER A 218 1.65 -16.03 -56.18
N ASN A 219 2.02 -15.95 -54.91
CA ASN A 219 1.58 -16.91 -53.90
C ASN A 219 0.81 -16.13 -52.83
N GLY A 220 -0.50 -16.40 -52.74
CA GLY A 220 -1.37 -15.81 -51.74
C GLY A 220 -1.01 -16.30 -50.35
N GLU A 221 -0.28 -15.49 -49.59
CA GLU A 221 -0.12 -15.70 -48.16
C GLU A 221 -1.43 -15.29 -47.45
N ALA A 222 -2.01 -16.23 -46.71
CA ALA A 222 -3.24 -15.99 -45.95
C ALA A 222 -3.03 -14.88 -44.92
N GLU A 223 -3.82 -13.80 -45.01
CA GLU A 223 -3.78 -12.67 -44.07
C GLU A 223 -3.91 -13.16 -42.60
N ILE A 224 -3.04 -12.65 -41.74
CA ILE A 224 -3.04 -12.90 -40.30
C ILE A 224 -4.03 -11.91 -39.66
N GLY A 225 -5.01 -12.41 -38.92
CA GLY A 225 -6.07 -11.63 -38.27
C GLY A 225 -6.10 -11.80 -36.74
N VAL A 226 -6.93 -10.98 -36.10
CA VAL A 226 -7.17 -11.06 -34.64
C VAL A 226 -7.74 -12.44 -34.29
N GLY A 227 -7.08 -13.13 -33.36
CA GLY A 227 -7.43 -14.46 -32.91
C GLY A 227 -6.53 -15.56 -33.46
N ASP A 228 -5.74 -15.31 -34.52
CA ASP A 228 -4.84 -16.28 -35.12
C ASP A 228 -3.66 -16.64 -34.21
N LEU A 229 -3.19 -17.88 -34.32
CA LEU A 229 -1.95 -18.33 -33.70
C LEU A 229 -0.78 -18.08 -34.64
N VAL A 230 0.22 -17.39 -34.13
CA VAL A 230 1.39 -16.97 -34.90
C VAL A 230 2.67 -17.30 -34.14
N ARG A 231 3.68 -17.81 -34.85
CA ARG A 231 5.02 -18.03 -34.30
C ARG A 231 5.85 -16.77 -34.50
N VAL A 232 6.48 -16.29 -33.43
CA VAL A 232 7.44 -15.19 -33.51
C VAL A 232 8.75 -15.71 -34.06
N SER A 233 9.32 -15.02 -35.05
CA SER A 233 10.62 -15.36 -35.63
C SER A 233 11.70 -15.46 -34.56
N ASN A 234 12.62 -16.40 -34.70
CA ASN A 234 13.76 -16.60 -33.81
C ASN A 234 15.02 -15.84 -34.25
N ASP A 235 14.96 -15.08 -35.36
CA ASP A 235 16.06 -14.29 -35.86
C ASP A 235 16.05 -12.88 -35.25
N THR A 236 16.85 -12.70 -34.22
CA THR A 236 16.90 -11.48 -33.42
C THR A 236 17.25 -10.22 -34.22
N GLU A 237 18.21 -10.30 -35.13
CA GLU A 237 18.66 -9.13 -35.89
C GLU A 237 17.64 -8.77 -36.97
N ARG A 238 16.97 -9.77 -37.55
CA ARG A 238 15.85 -9.55 -38.48
C ARG A 238 14.64 -8.93 -37.77
N VAL A 239 14.27 -9.39 -36.57
CA VAL A 239 13.14 -8.81 -35.83
C VAL A 239 13.44 -7.38 -35.37
N LYS A 240 14.67 -7.08 -34.92
CA LYS A 240 15.10 -5.70 -34.61
C LYS A 240 14.92 -4.77 -35.79
N LEU A 241 15.42 -5.17 -36.96
CA LEU A 241 15.31 -4.38 -38.18
C LEU A 241 13.85 -4.20 -38.63
N LEU A 242 13.03 -5.26 -38.55
CA LEU A 242 11.60 -5.20 -38.92
C LEU A 242 10.75 -4.39 -37.93
N GLN A 243 11.20 -4.24 -36.68
CA GLN A 243 10.52 -3.45 -35.66
C GLN A 243 10.80 -1.94 -35.76
N GLU A 244 11.79 -1.51 -36.56
CA GLU A 244 12.01 -0.09 -36.83
C GLU A 244 10.81 0.50 -37.58
N GLY A 245 10.15 1.48 -36.95
CA GLY A 245 8.92 2.10 -37.47
C GLY A 245 7.61 1.37 -37.12
N HIS A 246 7.66 0.19 -36.49
CA HIS A 246 6.51 -0.66 -36.18
C HIS A 246 6.46 -1.03 -34.67
N GLY A 247 6.54 0.00 -33.81
CA GLY A 247 6.50 -0.14 -32.34
C GLY A 247 7.87 -0.17 -31.65
N GLY A 248 8.95 -0.35 -32.41
CA GLY A 248 10.32 -0.36 -31.89
C GLY A 248 10.72 -1.68 -31.22
N TRP A 249 12.02 -1.78 -30.92
CA TRP A 249 12.61 -2.93 -30.25
C TRP A 249 12.42 -2.85 -28.73
N ASN A 250 12.09 -3.97 -28.11
CA ASN A 250 12.02 -4.14 -26.65
C ASN A 250 12.79 -5.41 -26.28
N ASP A 251 13.73 -5.33 -25.34
CA ASP A 251 14.58 -6.47 -24.95
C ASP A 251 13.78 -7.66 -24.40
N ARG A 252 12.57 -7.44 -23.87
CA ARG A 252 11.64 -8.52 -23.48
C ARG A 252 11.07 -9.31 -24.66
N MET A 253 11.18 -8.79 -25.90
CA MET A 253 10.79 -9.53 -27.10
C MET A 253 11.67 -10.75 -27.34
N ILE A 254 12.95 -10.72 -26.91
CA ILE A 254 13.88 -11.86 -27.02
C ILE A 254 13.28 -13.10 -26.34
N GLU A 255 12.61 -12.91 -25.20
CA GLU A 255 11.99 -13.99 -24.44
C GLU A 255 10.79 -14.62 -25.17
N THR A 256 10.29 -14.00 -26.25
CA THR A 256 9.15 -14.49 -27.04
C THR A 256 9.56 -15.20 -28.34
N PHE A 257 10.83 -15.18 -28.70
CA PHE A 257 11.33 -15.69 -29.97
C PHE A 257 11.21 -17.20 -30.13
N GLY A 258 10.74 -17.63 -31.31
CA GLY A 258 10.40 -19.02 -31.61
C GLY A 258 9.12 -19.52 -30.95
N LYS A 259 8.51 -18.73 -30.05
CA LYS A 259 7.28 -19.11 -29.34
C LYS A 259 6.04 -18.77 -30.16
N VAL A 260 4.96 -19.49 -29.87
CA VAL A 260 3.66 -19.26 -30.51
C VAL A 260 2.81 -18.40 -29.59
N GLY A 261 2.29 -17.30 -30.11
CA GLY A 261 1.37 -16.41 -29.42
C GLY A 261 0.07 -16.24 -30.16
N ARG A 262 -0.90 -15.58 -29.51
CA ARG A 262 -2.19 -15.27 -30.13
C ARG A 262 -2.25 -13.79 -30.48
N VAL A 263 -2.65 -13.46 -31.71
CA VAL A 263 -2.88 -12.07 -32.11
C VAL A 263 -4.12 -11.55 -31.35
N VAL A 264 -3.92 -10.62 -30.42
CA VAL A 264 -4.98 -10.02 -29.60
C VAL A 264 -5.55 -8.77 -30.25
N LYS A 265 -4.73 -8.05 -31.02
CA LYS A 265 -5.12 -6.80 -31.66
C LYS A 265 -4.29 -6.56 -32.92
N VAL A 266 -4.94 -6.14 -33.99
CA VAL A 266 -4.30 -5.61 -35.19
C VAL A 266 -4.68 -4.12 -35.28
N ASP A 267 -3.69 -3.24 -35.37
CA ASP A 267 -3.94 -1.79 -35.48
C ASP A 267 -4.09 -1.35 -36.94
N SER A 268 -4.39 -0.07 -37.16
CA SER A 268 -4.67 0.47 -38.50
C SER A 268 -3.44 0.50 -39.42
N ASP A 269 -2.24 0.28 -38.87
CA ASP A 269 -0.97 0.18 -39.60
C ASP A 269 -0.54 -1.30 -39.78
N ASN A 270 -1.47 -2.25 -39.56
CA ASN A 270 -1.29 -3.71 -39.57
C ASN A 270 -0.31 -4.28 -38.52
N ASN A 271 0.09 -3.54 -37.50
CA ASN A 271 0.91 -4.10 -36.43
C ASN A 271 0.10 -5.02 -35.52
N MET A 272 0.72 -6.12 -35.11
CA MET A 272 0.04 -7.21 -34.42
C MET A 272 0.48 -7.23 -32.96
N THR A 273 -0.44 -6.91 -32.06
CA THR A 273 -0.24 -7.17 -30.63
C THR A 273 -0.46 -8.65 -30.40
N VAL A 274 0.60 -9.36 -30.06
CA VAL A 274 0.60 -10.81 -29.84
C VAL A 274 0.80 -11.08 -28.36
N HIS A 275 -0.11 -11.87 -27.78
CA HIS A 275 0.02 -12.37 -26.41
C HIS A 275 0.90 -13.62 -26.41
N VAL A 276 2.05 -13.53 -25.75
CA VAL A 276 3.00 -14.63 -25.58
C VAL A 276 3.37 -14.70 -24.09
N ASP A 277 3.17 -15.86 -23.46
CA ASP A 277 3.57 -16.13 -22.06
C ASP A 277 3.11 -15.05 -21.03
N GLY A 278 1.87 -14.58 -21.14
CA GLY A 278 1.30 -13.62 -20.18
C GLY A 278 1.63 -12.15 -20.48
N THR A 279 2.38 -11.87 -21.55
CA THR A 279 2.78 -10.53 -21.96
C THR A 279 2.25 -10.19 -23.35
N ASP A 280 1.66 -8.99 -23.50
CA ASP A 280 1.23 -8.45 -24.78
C ASP A 280 2.35 -7.59 -25.38
N LEU A 281 2.89 -8.00 -26.52
CA LEU A 281 3.94 -7.25 -27.23
C LEU A 281 3.53 -7.00 -28.69
N LEU A 282 3.94 -5.85 -29.22
CA LEU A 282 3.61 -5.42 -30.58
C LEU A 282 4.69 -5.91 -31.56
N PHE A 283 4.26 -6.62 -32.60
CA PHE A 283 5.14 -7.18 -33.62
C PHE A 283 4.71 -6.75 -35.02
N ASN A 284 5.70 -6.55 -35.88
CA ASN A 284 5.53 -6.44 -37.31
C ASN A 284 5.01 -7.79 -37.85
N PRO A 285 3.97 -7.82 -38.69
CA PRO A 285 3.43 -9.05 -39.29
C PRO A 285 4.48 -9.92 -39.96
N LYS A 286 5.51 -9.32 -40.57
CA LYS A 286 6.58 -10.05 -41.28
C LYS A 286 7.57 -10.74 -40.34
N SER A 287 7.50 -10.44 -39.04
CA SER A 287 8.23 -11.16 -37.99
C SER A 287 7.42 -12.34 -37.44
N LEU A 288 6.20 -12.55 -37.94
CA LEU A 288 5.25 -13.55 -37.48
C LEU A 288 4.93 -14.54 -38.60
N THR A 289 4.74 -15.81 -38.26
CA THR A 289 4.30 -16.84 -39.21
C THR A 289 3.02 -17.49 -38.70
N LYS A 290 1.95 -17.46 -39.50
CA LYS A 290 0.66 -18.07 -39.15
C LYS A 290 0.82 -19.59 -39.01
N VAL A 291 0.31 -20.15 -37.91
CA VAL A 291 0.38 -21.59 -37.64
C VAL A 291 -0.98 -22.20 -37.98
N SER A 292 -1.06 -23.01 -39.04
CA SER A 292 -2.28 -23.71 -39.45
C SER A 292 -2.53 -24.96 -38.60
N SER A 293 -3.78 -25.18 -38.24
CA SER A 293 -4.24 -26.31 -37.43
C SER A 293 -4.54 -27.53 -38.29
N GLU A 294 -3.53 -28.26 -38.77
CA GLU A 294 -3.64 -29.67 -39.24
C GLU A 294 -2.25 -30.29 -39.55
N GLY A 295 -1.88 -31.35 -38.81
CA GLY A 295 -1.01 -32.48 -39.23
C GLY A 295 0.52 -32.33 -39.43
N GLY A 296 1.30 -33.12 -38.68
CA GLY A 296 2.54 -33.79 -39.17
C GLY A 296 3.90 -33.24 -38.73
N PHE A 297 4.65 -34.01 -37.95
CA PHE A 297 6.08 -33.83 -37.68
C PHE A 297 6.93 -34.19 -38.91
N GLU A 298 7.84 -33.32 -39.35
CA GLU A 298 9.10 -33.72 -40.02
C GLU A 298 10.19 -32.63 -39.95
N ALA A 299 11.43 -33.11 -39.82
CA ALA A 299 12.73 -32.48 -39.51
C ALA A 299 13.38 -31.78 -40.74
N ALA A 300 14.47 -31.01 -40.74
CA ALA A 300 15.44 -30.40 -39.81
C ALA A 300 16.34 -29.43 -40.63
N ALA A 301 17.03 -28.47 -39.99
CA ALA A 301 18.47 -28.18 -40.20
C ALA A 301 19.00 -27.09 -39.23
N GLU A 302 19.99 -27.48 -38.43
CA GLU A 302 20.81 -26.80 -37.38
C GLU A 302 21.87 -25.82 -37.96
N PRO A 303 22.58 -24.94 -37.18
CA PRO A 303 23.20 -25.17 -35.84
C PRO A 303 23.06 -23.98 -34.83
N SER A 304 23.39 -24.02 -33.53
CA SER A 304 24.29 -24.85 -32.71
C SER A 304 23.95 -24.82 -31.19
N THR A 305 23.80 -26.00 -30.59
CA THR A 305 24.23 -26.49 -29.25
C THR A 305 24.03 -25.67 -27.95
N ALA A 306 23.08 -26.14 -27.10
CA ALA A 306 23.27 -26.73 -25.74
C ALA A 306 22.27 -26.22 -24.66
N GLY A 307 21.36 -27.10 -24.21
CA GLY A 307 20.58 -26.97 -22.96
C GLY A 307 19.21 -27.66 -22.95
N GLU A 308 19.16 -28.99 -22.92
CA GLU A 308 17.94 -29.82 -22.86
C GLU A 308 17.12 -29.63 -21.56
N SER A 309 15.78 -29.67 -21.66
CA SER A 309 14.86 -29.66 -20.52
C SER A 309 14.72 -31.06 -19.88
N SER A 310 15.61 -31.40 -18.95
CA SER A 310 15.48 -32.61 -18.13
C SER A 310 14.57 -32.39 -16.91
N MET A 311 13.79 -33.40 -16.52
CA MET A 311 12.99 -33.39 -15.29
C MET A 311 13.91 -33.28 -14.07
N CYS A 312 13.55 -32.49 -13.05
CA CYS A 312 14.36 -32.38 -11.84
C CYS A 312 14.47 -33.75 -11.13
N ALA A 313 15.56 -33.95 -10.38
CA ALA A 313 15.71 -35.15 -9.57
C ALA A 313 14.67 -35.16 -8.43
N LYS A 314 14.20 -36.35 -8.03
CA LYS A 314 13.25 -36.52 -6.92
C LYS A 314 13.81 -35.88 -5.63
N GLY A 315 13.00 -35.06 -4.96
CA GLY A 315 13.35 -34.24 -3.80
C GLY A 315 13.92 -32.86 -4.11
N THR A 316 14.07 -32.49 -5.40
CA THR A 316 14.66 -31.19 -5.81
C THR A 316 13.69 -30.28 -6.58
N HIS A 317 12.42 -30.70 -6.66
CA HIS A 317 11.34 -29.94 -7.30
C HIS A 317 10.93 -28.75 -6.43
N GLN A 318 10.63 -27.62 -7.08
CA GLN A 318 10.20 -26.39 -6.43
C GLN A 318 8.74 -26.11 -6.80
N TRP A 319 7.83 -26.33 -5.86
CA TRP A 319 6.38 -26.25 -6.09
C TRP A 319 5.86 -24.84 -5.80
N ASN A 320 5.02 -24.30 -6.69
CA ASN A 320 4.37 -23.01 -6.50
C ASN A 320 2.83 -23.12 -6.47
N LYS A 321 2.21 -22.40 -5.54
CA LYS A 321 0.76 -22.22 -5.41
C LYS A 321 0.34 -20.96 -6.17
N ASP A 322 0.17 -21.10 -7.49
CA ASP A 322 -0.34 -20.05 -8.38
C ASP A 322 -1.58 -20.59 -9.14
N LYS A 323 -1.89 -20.12 -10.35
CA LYS A 323 -2.91 -20.72 -11.22
C LYS A 323 -2.41 -22.04 -11.81
N CYS A 324 -3.32 -23.01 -11.96
CA CYS A 324 -2.96 -24.30 -12.56
C CYS A 324 -2.39 -24.12 -13.96
N LYS A 325 -1.38 -24.92 -14.29
CA LYS A 325 -0.77 -25.00 -15.61
C LYS A 325 -0.99 -26.38 -16.22
N VAL A 326 -0.54 -26.59 -17.45
CA VAL A 326 -0.53 -27.88 -18.13
C VAL A 326 0.85 -28.49 -17.89
N CYS A 327 0.92 -29.69 -17.34
CA CYS A 327 2.19 -30.35 -17.03
C CYS A 327 3.00 -30.57 -18.32
N LYS A 328 4.28 -30.21 -18.30
CA LYS A 328 5.18 -30.38 -19.46
C LYS A 328 5.42 -31.84 -19.87
N PHE A 329 5.13 -32.79 -18.98
CA PHE A 329 5.44 -34.20 -19.18
C PHE A 329 4.20 -35.06 -19.45
N CYS A 330 3.15 -34.98 -18.63
CA CYS A 330 1.91 -35.73 -18.89
C CYS A 330 0.86 -34.93 -19.66
N GLN A 331 1.09 -33.65 -19.93
CA GLN A 331 0.17 -32.74 -20.64
C GLN A 331 -1.20 -32.57 -19.98
N LYS A 332 -1.30 -32.93 -18.70
CA LYS A 332 -2.51 -32.78 -17.90
C LYS A 332 -2.37 -31.60 -16.96
N CYS A 333 -3.48 -31.07 -16.47
CA CYS A 333 -3.45 -30.00 -15.49
C CYS A 333 -2.53 -30.34 -14.30
N THR A 334 -1.66 -29.40 -13.91
CA THR A 334 -0.68 -29.59 -12.84
C THR A 334 -1.33 -29.74 -11.47
N GLY A 335 -2.48 -29.10 -11.23
CA GLY A 335 -3.21 -29.19 -9.96
C GLY A 335 -4.37 -30.19 -9.95
N TYR A 336 -5.00 -30.44 -11.11
CA TYR A 336 -6.22 -31.25 -11.19
C TYR A 336 -6.09 -32.50 -12.09
N GLY A 337 -4.95 -32.69 -12.77
CA GLY A 337 -4.72 -33.83 -13.67
C GLY A 337 -5.80 -33.96 -14.75
N ASP A 338 -6.20 -35.20 -15.05
CA ASP A 338 -7.30 -35.50 -15.98
C ASP A 338 -8.67 -34.95 -15.53
N LYS A 339 -8.76 -34.43 -14.30
CA LYS A 339 -10.00 -33.96 -13.67
C LYS A 339 -10.18 -32.42 -13.81
N CYS A 340 -9.29 -31.69 -14.49
CA CYS A 340 -9.46 -30.25 -14.78
C CYS A 340 -10.73 -30.08 -15.64
N LEU A 341 -11.69 -29.23 -15.23
CA LEU A 341 -12.92 -29.00 -16.02
C LEU A 341 -12.64 -28.31 -17.36
N GLU A 342 -11.46 -27.71 -17.51
CA GLU A 342 -10.95 -27.11 -18.75
C GLU A 342 -10.10 -28.09 -19.58
N GLN A 343 -9.85 -29.31 -19.07
CA GLN A 343 -9.09 -30.36 -19.77
C GLN A 343 -9.77 -30.71 -21.10
N GLY A 344 -9.06 -30.53 -22.20
CA GLY A 344 -9.55 -30.84 -23.56
C GLY A 344 -10.61 -29.88 -24.12
N LYS A 345 -11.04 -28.85 -23.35
CA LYS A 345 -12.00 -27.84 -23.83
C LYS A 345 -11.34 -26.68 -24.59
N LEU A 346 -10.02 -26.55 -24.45
CA LEU A 346 -9.18 -25.60 -25.17
C LEU A 346 -7.95 -26.35 -25.73
N GLN A 347 -7.36 -25.86 -26.82
CA GLN A 347 -6.05 -26.34 -27.28
C GLN A 347 -4.98 -25.87 -26.30
N LEU A 348 -4.79 -26.66 -25.25
CA LEU A 348 -3.87 -26.41 -24.14
C LEU A 348 -2.44 -26.87 -24.51
N PHE A 349 -1.42 -26.04 -24.26
CA PHE A 349 -0.03 -26.39 -24.54
C PHE A 349 0.76 -26.68 -23.25
N PRO A 350 1.68 -27.65 -23.24
CA PRO A 350 2.42 -28.03 -22.04
C PRO A 350 3.26 -26.86 -21.47
N GLY A 351 3.07 -26.54 -20.20
CA GLY A 351 3.67 -25.42 -19.47
C GLY A 351 2.81 -24.15 -19.37
N GLY A 352 1.76 -24.03 -20.17
CA GLY A 352 0.82 -22.89 -20.15
C GLY A 352 -0.29 -23.00 -19.10
N PRO A 353 -1.08 -21.95 -18.84
CA PRO A 353 -2.19 -21.98 -17.87
C PRO A 353 -3.31 -22.97 -18.28
N CYS A 354 -3.82 -23.82 -17.37
CA CYS A 354 -4.99 -24.73 -17.64
C CYS A 354 -6.27 -23.91 -17.87
N GLY A 355 -6.36 -22.69 -17.33
CA GLY A 355 -7.56 -21.85 -17.42
C GLY A 355 -8.64 -22.17 -16.37
N CYS A 356 -8.47 -23.22 -15.57
CA CYS A 356 -9.43 -23.61 -14.52
C CYS A 356 -9.40 -22.74 -13.26
N GLY A 357 -8.55 -21.71 -13.21
CA GLY A 357 -8.37 -20.84 -12.06
C GLY A 357 -7.20 -21.25 -11.16
N SER A 358 -7.36 -21.03 -9.85
CA SER A 358 -6.33 -21.20 -8.82
C SER A 358 -6.05 -22.68 -8.53
N GLY A 359 -4.78 -23.07 -8.40
CA GLY A 359 -4.36 -24.42 -8.01
C GLY A 359 -2.91 -24.72 -8.41
N GLU A 360 -2.28 -25.78 -7.90
CA GLU A 360 -0.82 -25.95 -8.03
C GLU A 360 -0.31 -25.79 -9.47
N ALA A 361 0.65 -24.88 -9.67
CA ALA A 361 1.15 -24.49 -11.00
C ALA A 361 2.18 -25.48 -11.57
N GLY A 362 2.47 -26.57 -10.84
CA GLY A 362 3.55 -27.50 -11.13
C GLY A 362 4.91 -26.99 -10.66
N CYS A 363 5.95 -27.79 -10.87
CA CYS A 363 7.32 -27.42 -10.50
C CYS A 363 7.78 -26.22 -11.33
N GLU A 364 8.25 -25.14 -10.70
CA GLU A 364 8.70 -23.93 -11.40
C GLU A 364 9.89 -24.18 -12.31
N ARG A 365 10.74 -25.15 -11.96
CA ARG A 365 11.99 -25.43 -12.67
C ARG A 365 11.78 -26.27 -13.92
N CYS A 366 11.06 -27.39 -13.82
CA CYS A 366 10.87 -28.32 -14.94
C CYS A 366 9.45 -28.33 -15.50
N GLY A 367 8.46 -27.75 -14.80
CA GLY A 367 7.06 -27.72 -15.24
C GLY A 367 6.31 -29.05 -15.12
N CYS A 368 6.83 -30.02 -14.35
CA CYS A 368 6.14 -31.28 -14.09
C CYS A 368 5.05 -31.12 -13.02
N CYS A 369 4.04 -31.99 -13.04
CA CYS A 369 3.12 -32.19 -11.93
C CYS A 369 3.72 -33.16 -10.90
N ARG A 370 3.21 -33.17 -9.67
CA ARG A 370 3.68 -34.04 -8.57
C ARG A 370 3.62 -35.52 -8.91
N THR A 371 2.57 -35.94 -9.62
CA THR A 371 2.41 -37.31 -10.10
C THR A 371 3.51 -37.69 -11.10
N CYS A 372 3.93 -36.79 -11.99
CA CYS A 372 5.06 -37.03 -12.89
C CYS A 372 6.41 -37.02 -12.16
N ALA A 373 6.54 -36.24 -11.08
CA ALA A 373 7.73 -36.24 -10.22
C ALA A 373 7.82 -37.48 -9.32
N GLY A 374 6.75 -38.27 -9.19
CA GLY A 374 6.67 -39.38 -8.25
C GLY A 374 6.74 -38.93 -6.78
N GLU A 375 6.34 -37.68 -6.52
CA GLU A 375 6.29 -36.99 -5.22
C GLU A 375 4.83 -36.71 -4.81
N ASP A 376 3.93 -37.64 -5.13
CA ASP A 376 2.58 -37.64 -4.55
C ASP A 376 2.73 -38.07 -3.08
N ASP A 377 2.92 -37.10 -2.19
CA ASP A 377 2.90 -37.32 -0.73
C ASP A 377 1.48 -37.70 -0.31
N SER A 378 1.21 -39.00 -0.35
CA SER A 378 0.10 -39.62 0.36
C SER A 378 0.46 -39.79 1.85
N SER A 379 0.67 -38.67 2.55
CA SER A 379 0.76 -38.64 4.01
C SER A 379 0.33 -37.27 4.55
N ASP A 380 -0.97 -37.23 4.85
CA ASP A 380 -1.63 -36.59 6.00
C ASP A 380 -1.73 -35.07 6.20
N SER A 381 -2.99 -34.70 6.47
CA SER A 381 -3.52 -33.52 7.17
C SER A 381 -3.77 -32.22 6.38
N ASP A 382 -4.64 -32.32 5.38
CA ASP A 382 -5.69 -31.31 5.17
C ASP A 382 -6.88 -32.05 4.58
N GLU A 383 -7.94 -32.26 5.37
CA GLU A 383 -9.16 -32.98 4.96
C GLU A 383 -9.91 -32.28 3.81
N ASP A 384 -9.40 -32.48 2.60
CA ASP A 384 -10.13 -32.98 1.45
C ASP A 384 -11.35 -32.18 0.99
N ILE A 385 -11.18 -30.87 0.78
CA ILE A 385 -12.13 -30.07 -0.01
C ILE A 385 -11.92 -30.34 -1.52
N SER A 386 -10.67 -30.55 -1.93
CA SER A 386 -10.29 -30.75 -3.34
C SER A 386 -10.53 -32.19 -3.83
N GLY A 387 -10.35 -33.25 -3.03
CA GLY A 387 -10.71 -34.63 -3.42
C GLY A 387 -12.21 -34.90 -3.37
N LEU A 388 -12.91 -34.21 -2.48
CA LEU A 388 -14.36 -34.18 -2.41
C LEU A 388 -15.00 -33.50 -3.66
N MET A 389 -14.48 -32.36 -4.12
CA MET A 389 -14.89 -31.74 -5.41
C MET A 389 -14.54 -32.63 -6.62
N ARG A 390 -13.47 -33.44 -6.50
CA ARG A 390 -13.06 -34.45 -7.50
C ARG A 390 -14.00 -35.68 -7.54
N SER A 391 -14.73 -36.01 -6.47
CA SER A 391 -15.68 -37.15 -6.44
C SER A 391 -17.06 -36.80 -7.02
N LEU A 392 -17.46 -35.53 -6.97
CA LEU A 392 -18.73 -35.06 -7.51
C LEU A 392 -18.73 -34.83 -9.02
N SER A 393 -17.57 -34.55 -9.60
CA SER A 393 -17.46 -34.26 -11.05
C SER A 393 -17.64 -35.52 -11.92
N THR A 394 -17.60 -36.71 -11.33
CA THR A 394 -17.66 -38.01 -12.03
C THR A 394 -19.04 -38.68 -12.05
N ARG A 395 -20.07 -38.12 -11.40
CA ARG A 395 -21.45 -38.67 -11.41
C ARG A 395 -22.47 -37.77 -12.12
N ARG A 396 -22.14 -37.32 -13.34
CA ARG A 396 -22.97 -36.34 -14.07
C ARG A 396 -24.16 -36.92 -14.82
N ASN A 397 -24.32 -38.25 -14.88
CA ASN A 397 -25.47 -38.88 -15.53
C ASN A 397 -26.24 -39.73 -14.52
N GLN A 398 -27.33 -39.13 -14.02
CA GLN A 398 -28.50 -39.70 -13.34
C GLN A 398 -28.80 -38.89 -12.07
N LEU A 399 -29.86 -38.09 -12.11
CA LEU A 399 -30.95 -38.13 -11.14
C LEU A 399 -31.99 -37.06 -11.49
N ASP A 400 -33.20 -37.54 -11.67
CA ASP A 400 -34.38 -36.79 -12.05
C ASP A 400 -34.81 -35.76 -11.00
N SER A 401 -35.47 -34.73 -11.53
CA SER A 401 -36.27 -33.76 -10.82
C SER A 401 -37.43 -34.40 -10.05
N ALA A 402 -37.35 -34.44 -8.72
CA ALA A 402 -38.47 -34.23 -7.78
C ALA A 402 -38.03 -34.47 -6.33
N ASN A 403 -38.54 -33.65 -5.41
CA ASN A 403 -38.48 -33.75 -3.96
C ASN A 403 -37.10 -33.58 -3.30
N LEU A 404 -36.87 -32.43 -2.64
CA LEU A 404 -36.04 -32.34 -1.43
C LEU A 404 -36.11 -30.95 -0.79
N LEU A 405 -37.24 -30.64 -0.16
CA LEU A 405 -37.31 -29.72 0.98
C LEU A 405 -38.38 -30.24 1.94
N GLY A 406 -38.04 -31.32 2.65
CA GLY A 406 -38.78 -31.80 3.81
C GLY A 406 -38.33 -31.05 5.07
N ALA A 407 -39.29 -30.72 5.93
CA ALA A 407 -39.19 -29.82 7.08
C ALA A 407 -38.36 -30.31 8.29
N GLU A 408 -37.31 -31.11 8.12
CA GLU A 408 -36.62 -31.81 9.24
C GLU A 408 -35.25 -31.26 9.67
N ASP A 409 -34.63 -30.32 8.95
CA ASP A 409 -33.22 -29.94 9.22
C ASP A 409 -33.02 -28.75 10.17
N SER A 410 -33.28 -28.96 11.46
CA SER A 410 -32.96 -28.02 12.56
C SER A 410 -31.43 -28.01 12.90
N PRO A 411 -30.85 -26.90 13.43
CA PRO A 411 -29.46 -26.85 13.89
C PRO A 411 -29.05 -27.96 14.89
N ARG A 412 -30.01 -28.55 15.61
CA ARG A 412 -29.78 -29.71 16.49
C ARG A 412 -29.50 -31.00 15.72
N ALA A 413 -30.13 -31.21 14.55
CA ALA A 413 -29.95 -32.40 13.73
C ALA A 413 -28.56 -32.46 13.07
N LEU A 414 -27.97 -31.31 12.74
CA LEU A 414 -26.61 -31.23 12.17
C LEU A 414 -25.50 -31.55 13.18
N LYS A 415 -25.74 -31.38 14.49
CA LYS A 415 -24.74 -31.67 15.54
C LYS A 415 -24.46 -33.16 15.71
N THR A 416 -25.40 -34.03 15.35
CA THR A 416 -25.28 -35.49 15.48
C THR A 416 -24.78 -36.17 14.20
N LEU A 417 -24.60 -35.42 13.11
CA LEU A 417 -24.10 -35.94 11.84
C LEU A 417 -22.57 -36.07 11.84
N SER A 418 -22.07 -37.14 11.23
CA SER A 418 -20.64 -37.32 10.97
C SER A 418 -20.09 -36.22 10.05
N SER A 419 -18.77 -35.98 10.10
CA SER A 419 -18.10 -35.00 9.24
C SER A 419 -18.36 -35.27 7.75
N GLU A 420 -18.43 -36.54 7.34
CA GLU A 420 -18.77 -36.96 5.97
C GLU A 420 -20.20 -36.56 5.57
N LYS A 421 -21.21 -36.86 6.40
CA LYS A 421 -22.60 -36.51 6.10
C LYS A 421 -22.82 -34.99 6.07
N ARG A 422 -22.10 -34.24 6.91
CA ARG A 422 -22.14 -32.77 6.87
C ARG A 422 -21.56 -32.23 5.57
N ARG A 423 -20.47 -32.83 5.11
CA ARG A 423 -19.79 -32.52 3.85
C ARG A 423 -20.69 -32.81 2.63
N GLU A 424 -21.42 -33.93 2.63
CA GLU A 424 -22.45 -34.24 1.63
C GLU A 424 -23.59 -33.21 1.61
N LYS A 425 -24.13 -32.84 2.79
CA LYS A 425 -25.17 -31.79 2.85
C LYS A 425 -24.67 -30.43 2.37
N LEU A 426 -23.40 -30.10 2.60
CA LEU A 426 -22.79 -28.87 2.10
C LEU A 426 -22.67 -28.86 0.58
N HIS A 427 -22.43 -30.03 -0.02
CA HIS A 427 -22.39 -30.20 -1.47
C HIS A 427 -23.73 -29.97 -2.15
N GLU A 428 -24.83 -30.43 -1.55
CA GLU A 428 -26.18 -30.20 -2.07
C GLU A 428 -26.53 -28.70 -2.15
N LEU A 429 -25.82 -27.85 -1.42
CA LEU A 429 -26.00 -26.39 -1.45
C LEU A 429 -25.32 -25.72 -2.64
N ILE A 430 -24.21 -26.28 -3.14
CA ILE A 430 -23.38 -25.67 -4.20
C ILE A 430 -24.22 -25.26 -5.43
N PRO A 431 -25.10 -26.12 -6.00
CA PRO A 431 -25.96 -25.73 -7.12
C PRO A 431 -26.94 -24.61 -6.77
N LYS A 432 -27.50 -24.60 -5.55
CA LYS A 432 -28.44 -23.57 -5.08
C LYS A 432 -27.73 -22.21 -4.98
N MET A 433 -26.50 -22.19 -4.46
CA MET A 433 -25.65 -21.00 -4.38
C MET A 433 -25.33 -20.44 -5.78
N SER A 434 -24.98 -21.30 -6.74
CA SER A 434 -24.76 -20.88 -8.13
C SER A 434 -26.01 -20.27 -8.76
N LYS A 435 -27.16 -20.93 -8.56
CA LYS A 435 -28.43 -20.49 -9.13
C LYS A 435 -28.79 -19.09 -8.64
N VAL A 436 -28.76 -18.86 -7.32
CA VAL A 436 -29.12 -17.54 -6.77
C VAL A 436 -28.15 -16.44 -7.22
N ILE A 437 -26.84 -16.71 -7.29
CA ILE A 437 -25.88 -15.71 -7.78
C ILE A 437 -26.07 -15.42 -9.27
N SER A 438 -26.46 -16.42 -10.08
CA SER A 438 -26.83 -16.20 -11.47
C SER A 438 -28.09 -15.32 -11.61
N MET A 439 -29.11 -15.56 -10.78
CA MET A 439 -30.32 -14.73 -10.72
C MET A 439 -29.97 -13.27 -10.37
N VAL A 440 -29.16 -13.07 -9.33
CA VAL A 440 -28.69 -11.74 -8.89
C VAL A 440 -27.91 -11.01 -9.98
N LYS A 441 -27.04 -11.70 -10.74
CA LYS A 441 -26.29 -11.13 -11.86
C LYS A 441 -27.19 -10.75 -13.04
N SER A 442 -28.22 -11.56 -13.29
CA SER A 442 -29.07 -11.47 -14.48
C SER A 442 -30.25 -10.50 -14.29
N ASN A 443 -30.13 -9.53 -13.39
CA ASN A 443 -31.22 -8.64 -12.97
C ASN A 443 -31.68 -7.62 -14.05
N ARG A 444 -31.70 -8.05 -15.31
CA ARG A 444 -32.32 -7.44 -16.49
C ARG A 444 -33.65 -8.13 -16.89
N ASN A 445 -34.06 -9.22 -16.21
CA ASN A 445 -35.19 -10.08 -16.62
C ASN A 445 -36.40 -10.12 -15.65
N GLY A 446 -36.66 -9.08 -14.87
CA GLY A 446 -38.00 -8.83 -14.30
C GLY A 446 -38.46 -9.67 -13.10
N GLU A 447 -37.58 -10.40 -12.40
CA GLU A 447 -37.96 -11.05 -11.14
C GLU A 447 -38.25 -10.02 -10.03
N SER A 448 -39.22 -10.30 -9.15
CA SER A 448 -39.57 -9.41 -8.05
C SER A 448 -38.46 -9.37 -6.99
N ILE A 449 -38.31 -8.22 -6.31
CA ILE A 449 -37.34 -8.05 -5.22
C ILE A 449 -37.62 -9.08 -4.11
N SER A 450 -38.90 -9.38 -3.85
CA SER A 450 -39.31 -10.43 -2.91
C SER A 450 -38.76 -11.80 -3.29
N THR A 451 -38.89 -12.21 -4.56
CA THR A 451 -38.39 -13.52 -5.04
C THR A 451 -36.88 -13.66 -4.85
N ILE A 452 -36.12 -12.63 -5.22
CA ILE A 452 -34.66 -12.65 -5.05
C ILE A 452 -34.29 -12.67 -3.56
N LYS A 453 -34.95 -11.87 -2.73
CA LYS A 453 -34.75 -11.87 -1.27
C LYS A 453 -34.94 -13.26 -0.68
N ASP A 454 -36.08 -13.90 -0.95
CA ASP A 454 -36.43 -15.19 -0.35
C ASP A 454 -35.47 -16.29 -0.84
N THR A 455 -35.06 -16.23 -2.11
CA THR A 455 -34.06 -17.16 -2.66
C THR A 455 -32.66 -16.94 -2.04
N LEU A 456 -32.25 -15.70 -1.78
CA LEU A 456 -31.01 -15.39 -1.06
C LEU A 456 -31.04 -15.92 0.38
N GLU A 457 -32.18 -15.78 1.06
CA GLU A 457 -32.36 -16.30 2.42
C GLU A 457 -32.28 -17.83 2.44
N GLU A 458 -32.95 -18.52 1.51
CA GLU A 458 -32.94 -19.98 1.43
C GLU A 458 -31.57 -20.54 1.03
N ALA A 459 -30.94 -19.95 0.01
CA ALA A 459 -29.73 -20.51 -0.59
C ALA A 459 -28.44 -20.11 0.13
N LEU A 460 -28.43 -18.99 0.88
CA LEU A 460 -27.22 -18.46 1.50
C LEU A 460 -27.38 -18.20 3.01
N VAL A 461 -28.36 -17.40 3.44
CA VAL A 461 -28.50 -17.01 4.87
C VAL A 461 -28.79 -18.22 5.75
N GLY A 462 -29.79 -19.04 5.37
CA GLY A 462 -30.19 -20.24 6.10
C GLY A 462 -29.05 -21.25 6.22
N PRO A 463 -28.36 -21.60 5.11
CA PRO A 463 -27.15 -22.40 5.13
C PRO A 463 -26.05 -21.85 6.04
N TYR A 464 -25.69 -20.56 5.94
CA TYR A 464 -24.63 -19.96 6.77
C TYR A 464 -24.93 -20.04 8.28
N ARG A 465 -26.21 -19.96 8.67
CA ARG A 465 -26.66 -20.12 10.06
C ARG A 465 -26.66 -21.58 10.54
N ARG A 466 -26.87 -22.54 9.63
CA ARG A 466 -26.86 -23.99 9.91
C ARG A 466 -25.45 -24.56 9.99
N PHE A 467 -24.59 -24.21 9.03
CA PHE A 467 -23.19 -24.65 8.97
C PHE A 467 -22.33 -23.68 9.78
N ARG A 468 -22.10 -24.03 11.05
CA ARG A 468 -21.43 -23.15 12.04
C ARG A 468 -19.92 -23.38 12.15
N LYS A 469 -19.38 -24.47 11.62
CA LYS A 469 -17.94 -24.72 11.72
C LYS A 469 -17.18 -23.73 10.83
N LYS A 470 -16.04 -23.24 11.32
CA LYS A 470 -15.14 -22.31 10.62
C LYS A 470 -14.81 -22.78 9.19
N ALA A 471 -14.38 -24.04 9.04
CA ALA A 471 -14.06 -24.63 7.74
C ALA A 471 -15.26 -24.67 6.76
N GLU A 472 -16.47 -24.94 7.24
CA GLU A 472 -17.67 -25.01 6.39
C GLU A 472 -18.06 -23.61 5.86
N ARG A 473 -18.03 -22.60 6.73
CA ARG A 473 -18.33 -21.21 6.35
C ARG A 473 -17.29 -20.66 5.39
N LYS A 474 -16.01 -20.94 5.65
CA LYS A 474 -14.91 -20.58 4.76
C LYS A 474 -15.11 -21.21 3.38
N LEU A 475 -15.44 -22.50 3.31
CA LEU A 475 -15.71 -23.18 2.04
C LEU A 475 -16.86 -22.53 1.27
N MET A 476 -17.97 -22.19 1.94
CA MET A 476 -19.08 -21.48 1.29
C MET A 476 -18.64 -20.10 0.77
N ALA A 477 -17.86 -19.35 1.55
CA ALA A 477 -17.37 -18.02 1.19
C ALA A 477 -16.40 -18.06 0.01
N ASP A 478 -15.45 -19.00 0.02
CA ASP A 478 -14.49 -19.20 -1.07
C ASP A 478 -15.20 -19.64 -2.35
N TYR A 479 -16.19 -20.54 -2.23
CA TYR A 479 -17.02 -20.92 -3.37
C TYR A 479 -17.78 -19.73 -3.97
N LEU A 480 -18.41 -18.91 -3.13
CA LEU A 480 -19.06 -17.67 -3.59
C LEU A 480 -18.08 -16.73 -4.28
N THR A 481 -16.87 -16.60 -3.74
CA THR A 481 -15.81 -15.78 -4.34
C THR A 481 -15.50 -16.26 -5.75
N ASN A 482 -15.29 -17.56 -5.93
CA ASN A 482 -14.96 -18.18 -7.22
C ASN A 482 -16.06 -17.98 -8.29
N ILE A 483 -17.33 -17.97 -7.90
CA ILE A 483 -18.43 -17.71 -8.83
C ILE A 483 -18.74 -16.21 -8.99
N GLY A 484 -17.91 -15.31 -8.46
CA GLY A 484 -18.07 -13.85 -8.56
C GLY A 484 -19.20 -13.28 -7.69
N GLY A 485 -19.52 -13.97 -6.59
CA GLY A 485 -20.58 -13.61 -5.65
C GLY A 485 -20.34 -12.26 -4.96
N ALA A 486 -19.10 -11.94 -4.58
CA ALA A 486 -18.73 -10.66 -3.95
C ALA A 486 -19.16 -9.45 -4.81
N ARG A 487 -18.80 -9.48 -6.10
CA ARG A 487 -19.18 -8.44 -7.06
C ARG A 487 -20.67 -8.44 -7.37
N ALA A 488 -21.26 -9.61 -7.59
CA ALA A 488 -22.69 -9.73 -7.88
C ALA A 488 -23.58 -9.16 -6.76
N LEU A 489 -23.28 -9.51 -5.50
CA LEU A 489 -24.01 -8.99 -4.33
C LEU A 489 -23.79 -7.47 -4.16
N THR A 490 -22.57 -6.99 -4.41
CA THR A 490 -22.27 -5.54 -4.35
C THR A 490 -23.03 -4.76 -5.42
N ASP A 491 -23.07 -5.25 -6.65
CA ASP A 491 -23.77 -4.58 -7.75
C ASP A 491 -25.29 -4.63 -7.57
N TYR A 492 -25.81 -5.72 -7.01
CA TYR A 492 -27.22 -5.81 -6.64
C TYR A 492 -27.59 -4.88 -5.48
N LEU A 493 -26.71 -4.71 -4.49
CA LEU A 493 -26.88 -3.68 -3.45
C LEU A 493 -26.96 -2.27 -4.07
N LYS A 494 -26.09 -1.94 -5.03
CA LYS A 494 -26.17 -0.65 -5.76
C LYS A 494 -27.50 -0.49 -6.50
N PHE A 495 -28.02 -1.56 -7.09
CA PHE A 495 -29.33 -1.55 -7.74
C PHE A 495 -30.43 -1.24 -6.72
N LEU A 496 -30.46 -1.94 -5.59
CA LEU A 496 -31.45 -1.74 -4.54
C LEU A 496 -31.41 -0.33 -3.95
N MET A 497 -30.25 0.33 -3.89
CA MET A 497 -30.14 1.69 -3.34
C MET A 497 -30.51 2.80 -4.33
N LYS A 498 -30.56 2.54 -5.64
CA LYS A 498 -30.81 3.56 -6.68
C LYS A 498 -32.29 3.76 -7.06
N GLY A 499 -33.21 2.89 -6.60
CA GLY A 499 -34.59 2.87 -7.10
C GLY A 499 -35.66 3.40 -6.13
N LYS A 500 -36.65 4.12 -6.69
CA LYS A 500 -38.02 4.19 -6.12
C LYS A 500 -38.78 2.94 -6.59
N HIS A 501 -38.54 1.80 -5.95
CA HIS A 501 -39.24 0.57 -6.29
C HIS A 501 -40.66 0.56 -5.71
N THR A 502 -41.58 -0.14 -6.35
CA THR A 502 -42.99 -0.27 -5.91
C THR A 502 -43.13 -1.00 -4.58
N GLU A 503 -42.09 -1.71 -4.12
CA GLU A 503 -42.06 -2.53 -2.90
C GLU A 503 -41.09 -1.98 -1.83
N SER A 504 -41.25 -0.72 -1.40
CA SER A 504 -40.28 -0.02 -0.53
C SER A 504 -39.92 -0.77 0.77
N GLN A 505 -40.87 -1.44 1.42
CA GLN A 505 -40.59 -2.25 2.62
C GLN A 505 -39.80 -3.53 2.32
N VAL A 506 -40.09 -4.19 1.19
CA VAL A 506 -39.38 -5.41 0.77
C VAL A 506 -37.96 -5.07 0.31
N GLN A 507 -37.79 -3.94 -0.35
CA GLN A 507 -36.49 -3.37 -0.74
C GLN A 507 -35.58 -3.16 0.48
N VAL A 508 -36.06 -2.51 1.55
CA VAL A 508 -35.28 -2.31 2.79
C VAL A 508 -34.86 -3.65 3.42
N LYS A 509 -35.78 -4.63 3.47
CA LYS A 509 -35.46 -5.98 3.95
C LYS A 509 -34.42 -6.67 3.08
N CYS A 510 -34.53 -6.55 1.75
CA CYS A 510 -33.58 -7.13 0.81
C CYS A 510 -32.18 -6.49 0.94
N VAL A 511 -32.11 -5.17 1.14
CA VAL A 511 -30.85 -4.47 1.46
C VAL A 511 -30.21 -5.06 2.71
N SER A 512 -30.98 -5.25 3.79
CA SER A 512 -30.49 -5.87 5.03
C SER A 512 -29.96 -7.29 4.79
N VAL A 513 -30.68 -8.12 4.01
CA VAL A 513 -30.23 -9.48 3.64
C VAL A 513 -28.91 -9.45 2.88
N VAL A 514 -28.79 -8.62 1.84
CA VAL A 514 -27.56 -8.52 1.02
C VAL A 514 -26.38 -8.03 1.87
N ARG A 515 -26.58 -7.03 2.72
CA ARG A 515 -25.53 -6.54 3.63
C ARG A 515 -25.11 -7.61 4.64
N SER A 516 -26.07 -8.34 5.22
CA SER A 516 -25.77 -9.47 6.10
C SER A 516 -24.95 -10.55 5.41
N LEU A 517 -25.24 -10.87 4.15
CA LEU A 517 -24.44 -11.81 3.35
C LEU A 517 -23.01 -11.31 3.13
N LEU A 518 -22.85 -10.04 2.76
CA LEU A 518 -21.53 -9.42 2.58
C LEU A 518 -20.71 -9.46 3.89
N VAL A 519 -21.34 -9.14 5.03
CA VAL A 519 -20.71 -9.23 6.37
C VAL A 519 -20.32 -10.67 6.71
N ASN A 520 -21.25 -11.61 6.57
CA ASN A 520 -21.04 -13.01 6.94
C ASN A 520 -19.93 -13.67 6.10
N PHE A 521 -19.93 -13.49 4.78
CA PHE A 521 -18.93 -14.13 3.93
C PHE A 521 -17.56 -13.44 3.98
N SER A 522 -17.51 -12.14 4.29
CA SER A 522 -16.24 -11.43 4.56
C SER A 522 -15.64 -11.81 5.92
N ASP A 523 -16.46 -12.12 6.92
CA ASP A 523 -16.00 -12.69 8.19
C ASP A 523 -15.36 -14.07 7.99
N ALA A 524 -15.96 -14.89 7.12
CA ALA A 524 -15.53 -16.27 6.91
C ALA A 524 -14.34 -16.45 5.95
N SER A 525 -14.04 -15.48 5.07
CA SER A 525 -12.99 -15.63 4.06
C SER A 525 -12.27 -14.34 3.71
N TYR A 526 -10.94 -14.39 3.81
CA TYR A 526 -10.05 -13.34 3.32
C TYR A 526 -10.07 -13.22 1.79
N GLU A 527 -10.34 -14.29 1.04
CA GLU A 527 -10.51 -14.20 -0.42
C GLU A 527 -11.76 -13.39 -0.78
N PHE A 528 -12.85 -13.61 -0.05
CA PHE A 528 -14.06 -12.81 -0.23
C PHE A 528 -13.79 -11.34 0.10
N CYS A 529 -13.04 -11.04 1.17
CA CYS A 529 -12.58 -9.68 1.49
C CYS A 529 -11.72 -9.05 0.38
N ARG A 530 -10.77 -9.79 -0.21
CA ARG A 530 -9.95 -9.29 -1.33
C ARG A 530 -10.81 -8.89 -2.52
N GLU A 531 -11.82 -9.68 -2.86
CA GLU A 531 -12.73 -9.36 -3.95
C GLU A 531 -13.70 -8.22 -3.61
N LEU A 532 -14.09 -8.07 -2.34
CA LEU A 532 -14.85 -6.91 -1.87
C LEU A 532 -14.07 -5.60 -2.03
N GLY A 533 -12.76 -5.58 -1.75
CA GLY A 533 -11.93 -4.39 -1.99
C GLY A 533 -12.09 -3.87 -3.43
N LYS A 534 -12.16 -4.78 -4.40
CA LYS A 534 -12.30 -4.48 -5.84
C LYS A 534 -13.74 -4.22 -6.30
N SER A 535 -14.76 -4.58 -5.51
CA SER A 535 -16.17 -4.51 -5.93
C SER A 535 -16.77 -3.09 -5.83
N GLY A 536 -16.11 -2.20 -5.09
CA GLY A 536 -16.59 -0.86 -4.77
C GLY A 536 -17.52 -0.81 -3.55
N ILE A 537 -17.63 -1.89 -2.77
CA ILE A 537 -18.43 -1.88 -1.53
C ILE A 537 -17.89 -0.89 -0.50
N LEU A 538 -16.56 -0.74 -0.39
CA LEU A 538 -15.94 0.18 0.58
C LEU A 538 -16.32 1.64 0.34
N MET A 539 -16.48 2.05 -0.93
CA MET A 539 -17.00 3.37 -1.29
C MET A 539 -18.45 3.56 -0.81
N ILE A 540 -19.29 2.53 -0.96
CA ILE A 540 -20.70 2.56 -0.53
C ILE A 540 -20.77 2.73 0.99
N VAL A 541 -20.11 1.85 1.73
CA VAL A 541 -20.20 1.87 3.20
C VAL A 541 -19.54 3.11 3.78
N SER A 542 -18.51 3.67 3.14
CA SER A 542 -17.95 4.97 3.52
C SER A 542 -18.95 6.12 3.35
N GLN A 543 -19.71 6.09 2.25
CA GLN A 543 -20.77 7.08 2.02
C GLN A 543 -21.93 6.91 3.00
N ASP A 544 -22.28 5.66 3.37
CA ASP A 544 -23.29 5.40 4.40
C ASP A 544 -22.88 6.06 5.73
N LEU A 545 -21.64 5.85 6.19
CA LEU A 545 -21.13 6.49 7.42
C LEU A 545 -21.16 8.02 7.33
N ALA A 546 -20.83 8.58 6.16
CA ALA A 546 -20.90 10.02 5.93
C ALA A 546 -22.34 10.56 5.99
N ASN A 547 -23.31 9.80 5.47
CA ASN A 547 -24.72 10.20 5.44
C ASN A 547 -25.38 10.13 6.83
N PHE A 548 -24.88 9.25 7.70
CA PHE A 548 -25.38 9.07 9.07
C PHE A 548 -24.51 9.75 10.12
N ASP A 549 -23.61 10.65 9.72
CA ASP A 549 -22.82 11.44 10.65
C ASP A 549 -23.74 12.36 11.46
N GLY A 550 -23.64 12.28 12.80
CA GLY A 550 -24.54 12.97 13.72
C GLY A 550 -25.99 12.45 13.78
N ALA A 551 -26.31 11.33 13.14
CA ALA A 551 -27.65 10.74 13.19
C ALA A 551 -27.97 10.12 14.56
N ASP A 552 -29.27 9.99 14.89
CA ASP A 552 -29.70 9.27 16.09
C ASP A 552 -29.50 7.75 15.93
N LEU A 553 -28.41 7.25 16.51
CA LEU A 553 -28.02 5.85 16.46
C LEU A 553 -28.97 4.92 17.26
N LYS A 554 -29.95 5.46 18.00
CA LYS A 554 -31.00 4.64 18.64
C LYS A 554 -32.04 4.14 17.63
N HIS A 555 -32.12 4.75 16.45
CA HIS A 555 -33.03 4.31 15.42
C HIS A 555 -32.55 2.99 14.79
N GLU A 556 -33.32 1.91 14.96
CA GLU A 556 -32.95 0.54 14.59
C GLU A 556 -32.38 0.41 13.17
N LEU A 557 -33.04 0.98 12.16
CA LEU A 557 -32.54 0.91 10.76
C LEU A 557 -31.22 1.66 10.54
N ILE A 558 -31.03 2.81 11.19
CA ILE A 558 -29.80 3.61 11.07
C ILE A 558 -28.66 2.84 11.74
N HIS A 559 -28.92 2.32 12.95
CA HIS A 559 -27.99 1.46 13.67
C HIS A 559 -27.55 0.26 12.82
N GLN A 560 -28.49 -0.49 12.24
CA GLN A 560 -28.17 -1.64 11.39
C GLN A 560 -27.32 -1.25 10.17
N MET A 561 -27.61 -0.12 9.53
CA MET A 561 -26.83 0.36 8.38
C MET A 561 -25.40 0.76 8.78
N VAL A 562 -25.25 1.53 9.86
CA VAL A 562 -23.97 1.96 10.39
C VAL A 562 -23.15 0.76 10.87
N LEU A 563 -23.73 -0.13 11.67
CA LEU A 563 -23.07 -1.33 12.18
C LEU A 563 -22.54 -2.19 11.04
N SER A 564 -23.38 -2.51 10.06
CA SER A 564 -22.94 -3.30 8.90
C SER A 564 -21.88 -2.60 8.06
N ALA A 565 -21.87 -1.26 8.00
CA ALA A 565 -20.83 -0.50 7.32
C ALA A 565 -19.48 -0.61 8.05
N ILE A 566 -19.46 -0.39 9.37
CA ILE A 566 -18.25 -0.50 10.20
C ILE A 566 -17.72 -1.93 10.19
N VAL A 567 -18.58 -2.94 10.35
CA VAL A 567 -18.17 -4.35 10.34
C VAL A 567 -17.62 -4.78 8.97
N LEU A 568 -18.17 -4.30 7.86
CA LEU A 568 -17.60 -4.56 6.52
C LEU A 568 -16.21 -3.93 6.37
N MET A 569 -16.02 -2.69 6.85
CA MET A 569 -14.71 -2.05 6.86
C MET A 569 -13.73 -2.83 7.75
N HIS A 570 -14.15 -3.26 8.95
CA HIS A 570 -13.37 -4.10 9.86
C HIS A 570 -12.91 -5.39 9.19
N ASN A 571 -13.85 -6.14 8.58
CA ASN A 571 -13.54 -7.40 7.91
C ASN A 571 -12.55 -7.22 6.77
N CYS A 572 -12.72 -6.16 5.97
CA CYS A 572 -11.80 -5.85 4.88
C CYS A 572 -10.44 -5.34 5.38
N ALA A 573 -10.38 -4.66 6.53
CA ALA A 573 -9.16 -4.12 7.11
C ALA A 573 -8.20 -5.20 7.63
N LYS A 574 -8.72 -6.39 7.98
CA LYS A 574 -7.89 -7.58 8.29
C LYS A 574 -7.02 -8.04 7.11
N VAL A 575 -7.35 -7.63 5.88
CA VAL A 575 -6.64 -8.00 4.65
C VAL A 575 -5.75 -6.84 4.18
N PRO A 576 -4.41 -6.95 4.31
CA PRO A 576 -3.48 -5.85 3.98
C PRO A 576 -3.63 -5.29 2.56
N GLU A 577 -3.96 -6.13 1.59
CA GLU A 577 -4.17 -5.76 0.19
C GLU A 577 -5.32 -4.74 0.02
N ASN A 578 -6.25 -4.70 0.96
CA ASN A 578 -7.36 -3.75 0.93
C ASN A 578 -7.01 -2.37 1.52
N ARG A 579 -5.82 -2.20 2.11
CA ARG A 579 -5.43 -0.96 2.80
C ARG A 579 -5.52 0.26 1.89
N HIS A 580 -5.12 0.15 0.62
CA HIS A 580 -5.19 1.27 -0.32
C HIS A 580 -6.64 1.70 -0.60
N PHE A 581 -7.57 0.75 -0.76
CA PHE A 581 -8.99 1.07 -0.93
C PHE A 581 -9.58 1.74 0.31
N LEU A 582 -9.16 1.34 1.51
CA LEU A 582 -9.57 1.96 2.78
C LEU A 582 -8.99 3.38 2.92
N GLN A 583 -7.80 3.64 2.39
CA GLN A 583 -7.21 4.98 2.33
C GLN A 583 -7.96 5.87 1.33
N ASP A 584 -8.29 5.35 0.14
CA ASP A 584 -9.03 6.08 -0.90
C ASP A 584 -10.40 6.59 -0.40
N VAL A 585 -11.07 5.80 0.44
CA VAL A 585 -12.37 6.18 1.04
C VAL A 585 -12.26 7.02 2.31
N LYS A 586 -11.03 7.38 2.72
CA LYS A 586 -10.72 8.07 3.99
C LYS A 586 -11.31 7.36 5.22
N ALA A 587 -11.17 6.03 5.29
CA ALA A 587 -11.79 5.21 6.34
C ALA A 587 -11.47 5.71 7.77
N VAL A 588 -10.24 6.18 8.02
CA VAL A 588 -9.84 6.72 9.33
C VAL A 588 -10.73 7.90 9.75
N ASP A 589 -10.97 8.85 8.85
CA ASP A 589 -11.78 10.03 9.15
C ASP A 589 -13.26 9.67 9.32
N ARG A 590 -13.74 8.69 8.53
CA ARG A 590 -15.13 8.20 8.59
C ARG A 590 -15.45 7.41 9.84
N ILE A 591 -14.48 6.67 10.38
CA ILE A 591 -14.66 5.80 11.55
C ILE A 591 -14.47 6.59 12.86
N ARG A 592 -13.67 7.66 12.86
CA ARG A 592 -13.32 8.43 14.06
C ARG A 592 -14.52 8.83 14.94
N PRO A 593 -15.67 9.28 14.41
CA PRO A 593 -16.83 9.64 15.26
C PRO A 593 -17.33 8.49 16.14
N TYR A 594 -17.19 7.25 15.64
CA TYR A 594 -17.66 6.04 16.33
C TYR A 594 -16.71 5.55 17.43
N LEU A 595 -15.58 6.21 17.66
CA LEU A 595 -14.73 5.93 18.83
C LEU A 595 -15.33 6.51 20.12
N GLN A 596 -16.20 7.52 19.98
CA GLN A 596 -16.77 8.28 21.10
C GLN A 596 -18.19 7.87 21.48
N VAL A 597 -18.79 6.91 20.76
CA VAL A 597 -20.14 6.41 21.07
C VAL A 597 -20.09 5.47 22.28
N GLU A 598 -21.15 5.45 23.10
CA GLU A 598 -21.24 4.53 24.24
C GLU A 598 -21.56 3.09 23.81
N ASP A 599 -22.16 2.93 22.63
CA ASP A 599 -22.54 1.63 22.09
C ASP A 599 -21.31 0.80 21.66
N LEU A 600 -21.02 -0.23 22.46
CA LEU A 600 -19.89 -1.13 22.23
C LEU A 600 -20.03 -1.96 20.94
N GLU A 601 -21.24 -2.20 20.44
CA GLU A 601 -21.43 -2.90 19.16
C GLU A 601 -20.88 -2.11 17.98
N LEU A 602 -20.88 -0.77 18.08
CA LEU A 602 -20.31 0.14 17.08
C LEU A 602 -18.85 0.47 17.40
N LYS A 603 -18.56 0.77 18.67
CA LYS A 603 -17.25 1.25 19.11
C LYS A 603 -16.16 0.20 18.96
N VAL A 604 -16.42 -1.06 19.32
CA VAL A 604 -15.42 -2.14 19.25
C VAL A 604 -14.94 -2.36 17.81
N PRO A 605 -15.80 -2.65 16.82
CA PRO A 605 -15.33 -2.86 15.45
C PRO A 605 -14.71 -1.58 14.85
N ALA A 606 -15.13 -0.38 15.27
CA ALA A 606 -14.48 0.88 14.90
C ALA A 606 -13.02 0.94 15.39
N VAL A 607 -12.79 0.70 16.69
CA VAL A 607 -11.45 0.63 17.31
C VAL A 607 -10.59 -0.43 16.61
N LEU A 608 -11.12 -1.63 16.41
CA LEU A 608 -10.39 -2.72 15.77
C LEU A 608 -10.05 -2.42 14.31
N THR A 609 -10.96 -1.79 13.57
CA THR A 609 -10.67 -1.36 12.19
C THR A 609 -9.49 -0.40 12.15
N LEU A 610 -9.49 0.60 13.03
CA LEU A 610 -8.39 1.56 13.11
C LEU A 610 -7.07 0.89 13.51
N ALA A 611 -7.09 -0.07 14.42
CA ALA A 611 -5.91 -0.83 14.84
C ALA A 611 -5.19 -1.52 13.66
N TYR A 612 -5.92 -1.90 12.60
CA TYR A 612 -5.33 -2.51 11.40
C TYR A 612 -4.86 -1.51 10.34
N ILE A 613 -5.49 -0.33 10.23
CA ILE A 613 -5.22 0.60 9.12
C ILE A 613 -4.33 1.79 9.52
N VAL A 614 -4.32 2.17 10.78
CA VAL A 614 -3.45 3.25 11.27
C VAL A 614 -2.04 2.72 11.44
N GLU A 615 -1.08 3.53 11.05
CA GLU A 615 0.35 3.20 11.18
C GLU A 615 0.84 3.45 12.60
N ASP A 616 1.88 2.71 13.02
CA ASP A 616 2.43 2.76 14.39
C ASP A 616 2.74 4.18 14.89
N ARG A 617 3.18 5.07 13.98
CA ARG A 617 3.49 6.48 14.29
C ARG A 617 2.29 7.28 14.80
N ASN A 618 1.09 6.81 14.51
CA ASN A 618 -0.18 7.43 14.89
C ASN A 618 -0.98 6.51 15.86
N SER A 619 -0.32 5.57 16.53
CA SER A 619 -0.97 4.62 17.46
C SER A 619 -1.66 5.28 18.65
N SER A 620 -1.28 6.51 19.01
CA SER A 620 -1.96 7.33 20.02
C SER A 620 -3.36 7.80 19.59
N LEU A 621 -3.75 7.63 18.32
CA LEU A 621 -5.11 7.93 17.86
C LEU A 621 -6.14 6.86 18.26
N ILE A 622 -5.69 5.71 18.77
CA ILE A 622 -6.53 4.51 19.00
C ILE A 622 -6.28 3.96 20.41
N GLU A 623 -6.14 4.84 21.39
CA GLU A 623 -6.06 4.38 22.79
C GLU A 623 -7.36 3.68 23.18
N VAL A 624 -7.21 2.48 23.71
CA VAL A 624 -8.30 1.61 24.13
C VAL A 624 -8.71 2.00 25.54
N ASP A 625 -10.00 2.29 25.74
CA ASP A 625 -10.52 2.47 27.09
C ASP A 625 -10.90 1.15 27.78
N ASP A 626 -11.15 1.24 29.07
CA ASP A 626 -11.46 0.11 29.94
C ASP A 626 -12.68 -0.69 29.46
N SER A 627 -13.69 -0.03 28.88
CA SER A 627 -14.93 -0.66 28.43
C SER A 627 -14.72 -1.52 27.19
N VAL A 628 -13.88 -1.06 26.26
CA VAL A 628 -13.50 -1.81 25.05
C VAL A 628 -12.61 -2.99 25.43
N ALA A 629 -11.63 -2.78 26.31
CA ALA A 629 -10.77 -3.85 26.81
C ALA A 629 -11.60 -4.94 27.52
N ASP A 630 -12.51 -4.57 28.41
CA ASP A 630 -13.42 -5.50 29.08
C ASP A 630 -14.29 -6.26 28.10
N TYR A 631 -14.82 -5.58 27.07
CA TYR A 631 -15.62 -6.25 26.04
C TYR A 631 -14.80 -7.34 25.34
N ILE A 632 -13.62 -7.01 24.82
CA ILE A 632 -12.76 -7.96 24.07
C ILE A 632 -12.42 -9.17 24.94
N ILE A 633 -11.98 -8.95 26.18
CA ILE A 633 -11.58 -10.02 27.10
C ILE A 633 -12.76 -10.91 27.49
N ARG A 634 -13.92 -10.32 27.84
CA ARG A 634 -15.12 -11.10 28.16
C ARG A 634 -15.60 -11.92 26.97
N THR A 635 -15.64 -11.34 25.78
CA THR A 635 -16.07 -12.01 24.55
C THR A 635 -15.12 -13.15 24.20
N MET A 636 -13.80 -12.96 24.32
CA MET A 636 -12.82 -14.03 24.08
C MET A 636 -12.97 -15.18 25.07
N ASN A 637 -13.19 -14.89 26.35
CA ASN A 637 -13.43 -15.92 27.37
C ASN A 637 -14.73 -16.72 27.10
N LYS A 638 -15.80 -16.04 26.70
CA LYS A 638 -17.06 -16.66 26.25
C LYS A 638 -16.84 -17.54 25.02
N ALA A 639 -16.06 -17.05 24.05
CA ALA A 639 -15.78 -17.75 22.80
C ALA A 639 -14.95 -19.02 23.05
N LEU A 640 -13.91 -18.96 23.89
CA LEU A 640 -13.13 -20.14 24.31
C LEU A 640 -13.98 -21.20 25.02
N SER A 641 -15.04 -20.79 25.70
CA SER A 641 -15.99 -21.70 26.37
C SER A 641 -17.07 -22.26 25.43
N SER A 642 -17.10 -21.82 24.17
CA SER A 642 -18.14 -22.19 23.20
C SER A 642 -17.69 -23.33 22.30
N SER A 643 -18.64 -24.15 21.85
CA SER A 643 -18.35 -25.31 20.99
C SER A 643 -17.85 -24.94 19.59
N ASP A 644 -18.15 -23.73 19.11
CA ASP A 644 -17.76 -23.22 17.79
C ASP A 644 -16.67 -22.14 17.87
N MET A 645 -16.08 -21.93 19.06
CA MET A 645 -15.03 -20.94 19.30
C MET A 645 -15.43 -19.50 18.90
N ARG A 646 -16.71 -19.15 19.08
CA ARG A 646 -17.28 -17.83 18.76
C ARG A 646 -18.18 -17.28 19.85
N ALA A 647 -18.16 -15.96 20.02
CA ALA A 647 -19.09 -15.25 20.88
C ALA A 647 -19.29 -13.81 20.40
N ASP A 648 -20.49 -13.27 20.62
CA ASP A 648 -20.85 -11.88 20.34
C ASP A 648 -20.44 -11.39 18.93
N GLY A 649 -20.50 -12.29 17.93
CA GLY A 649 -20.13 -11.99 16.54
C GLY A 649 -18.67 -12.28 16.18
N TYR A 650 -17.78 -12.50 17.13
CA TYR A 650 -16.34 -12.70 16.91
C TYR A 650 -15.91 -14.15 17.10
N SER A 651 -14.90 -14.58 16.35
CA SER A 651 -14.15 -15.81 16.64
C SER A 651 -12.95 -15.57 17.55
N VAL A 652 -12.48 -16.61 18.25
CA VAL A 652 -11.25 -16.54 19.06
C VAL A 652 -10.03 -16.10 18.24
N MET A 653 -9.95 -16.53 16.97
CA MET A 653 -8.88 -16.13 16.04
C MET A 653 -8.87 -14.63 15.80
N GLU A 654 -10.05 -14.04 15.56
CA GLU A 654 -10.20 -12.60 15.32
C GLU A 654 -9.89 -11.78 16.57
N LEU A 655 -10.32 -12.27 17.74
CA LEU A 655 -10.02 -11.61 19.01
C LEU A 655 -8.52 -11.68 19.33
N ALA A 656 -7.84 -12.78 19.02
CA ALA A 656 -6.38 -12.88 19.14
C ALA A 656 -5.67 -11.90 18.20
N MET A 657 -6.10 -11.83 16.94
CA MET A 657 -5.58 -10.86 15.96
C MET A 657 -5.80 -9.41 16.42
N ALA A 658 -6.98 -9.11 16.96
CA ALA A 658 -7.32 -7.81 17.54
C ALA A 658 -6.40 -7.46 18.73
N LEU A 659 -6.22 -8.37 19.68
CA LEU A 659 -5.32 -8.19 20.82
C LEU A 659 -3.88 -7.91 20.35
N GLY A 660 -3.39 -8.65 19.35
CA GLY A 660 -2.06 -8.42 18.78
C GLY A 660 -1.91 -7.05 18.11
N ALA A 661 -2.93 -6.58 17.39
CA ALA A 661 -2.93 -5.26 16.75
C ALA A 661 -2.94 -4.12 17.78
N LEU A 662 -3.80 -4.20 18.80
CA LEU A 662 -3.90 -3.21 19.87
C LEU A 662 -2.63 -3.17 20.73
N ALA A 663 -2.05 -4.33 21.03
CA ALA A 663 -0.82 -4.44 21.82
C ALA A 663 0.44 -3.84 21.15
N ARG A 664 0.33 -3.30 19.93
CA ARG A 664 1.40 -2.48 19.33
C ARG A 664 1.56 -1.14 20.05
N ASN A 665 0.51 -0.65 20.70
CA ASN A 665 0.56 0.50 21.60
C ASN A 665 0.91 0.01 23.03
N ASP A 666 1.90 0.65 23.66
CA ASP A 666 2.39 0.23 24.98
C ASP A 666 1.37 0.47 26.10
N ALA A 667 0.53 1.51 26.02
CA ALA A 667 -0.52 1.76 27.01
C ALA A 667 -1.63 0.70 26.93
N ASP A 668 -2.08 0.39 25.71
CA ASP A 668 -3.10 -0.64 25.47
C ASP A 668 -2.59 -2.02 25.86
N LYS A 669 -1.32 -2.32 25.56
CA LYS A 669 -0.67 -3.57 25.97
C LYS A 669 -0.67 -3.75 27.49
N GLU A 670 -0.34 -2.69 28.23
CA GLU A 670 -0.37 -2.70 29.70
C GLU A 670 -1.79 -2.93 30.23
N LEU A 671 -2.79 -2.23 29.68
CA LEU A 671 -4.20 -2.39 30.05
C LEU A 671 -4.71 -3.81 29.76
N LEU A 672 -4.52 -4.31 28.54
CA LEU A 672 -4.97 -5.64 28.11
C LEU A 672 -4.31 -6.74 28.93
N THR A 673 -3.04 -6.58 29.30
CA THR A 673 -2.34 -7.50 30.20
C THR A 673 -3.02 -7.54 31.57
N LYS A 674 -3.29 -6.38 32.19
CA LYS A 674 -4.00 -6.29 33.47
C LYS A 674 -5.40 -6.91 33.43
N LYS A 675 -6.08 -6.84 32.29
CA LYS A 675 -7.39 -7.46 32.06
C LYS A 675 -7.33 -8.98 31.83
N GLY A 676 -6.15 -9.56 31.67
CA GLY A 676 -5.95 -11.01 31.56
C GLY A 676 -5.77 -11.55 30.14
N ALA A 677 -5.39 -10.71 29.17
CA ALA A 677 -5.15 -11.12 27.79
C ALA A 677 -4.16 -12.30 27.67
N LEU A 678 -3.07 -12.29 28.44
CA LEU A 678 -2.02 -13.32 28.38
C LEU A 678 -2.57 -14.72 28.68
N LYS A 679 -3.40 -14.84 29.71
CA LYS A 679 -4.03 -16.11 30.10
C LYS A 679 -4.91 -16.66 28.98
N LEU A 680 -5.68 -15.79 28.33
CA LEU A 680 -6.58 -16.19 27.23
C LEU A 680 -5.81 -16.56 25.96
N LEU A 681 -4.72 -15.85 25.65
CA LEU A 681 -3.83 -16.19 24.53
C LEU A 681 -3.17 -17.55 24.77
N ILE A 682 -2.64 -17.82 25.97
CA ILE A 682 -2.05 -19.12 26.31
C ILE A 682 -3.10 -20.23 26.25
N ALA A 683 -4.31 -20.01 26.77
CA ALA A 683 -5.40 -20.98 26.63
C ALA A 683 -5.73 -21.27 25.16
N LEU A 684 -5.75 -20.25 24.30
CA LEU A 684 -5.98 -20.44 22.86
C LEU A 684 -4.83 -21.22 22.18
N THR A 685 -3.58 -21.04 22.62
CA THR A 685 -2.45 -21.86 22.11
C THR A 685 -2.54 -23.34 22.52
N GLN A 686 -3.26 -23.63 23.61
CA GLN A 686 -3.48 -25.00 24.08
C GLN A 686 -4.66 -25.66 23.36
N ASP A 687 -5.80 -24.97 23.28
CA ASP A 687 -7.10 -25.56 22.93
C ASP A 687 -7.57 -25.26 21.49
N GLY A 688 -6.93 -24.30 20.80
CA GLY A 688 -7.32 -23.86 19.46
C GLY A 688 -6.95 -24.83 18.34
N ASP A 689 -7.56 -24.64 17.15
CA ASP A 689 -7.08 -25.27 15.92
C ASP A 689 -5.70 -24.69 15.48
N ASN A 690 -5.08 -25.24 14.44
CA ASN A 690 -3.75 -24.77 14.02
C ASN A 690 -3.72 -23.27 13.69
N SER A 691 -4.75 -22.74 13.01
CA SER A 691 -4.83 -21.32 12.69
C SER A 691 -5.07 -20.47 13.93
N ASP A 692 -5.87 -20.94 14.89
CA ASP A 692 -6.10 -20.26 16.16
C ASP A 692 -4.81 -20.19 16.99
N LYS A 693 -4.06 -21.31 17.07
CA LYS A 693 -2.76 -21.41 17.73
C LYS A 693 -1.74 -20.46 17.12
N GLU A 694 -1.61 -20.46 15.79
CA GLU A 694 -0.73 -19.56 15.06
C GLU A 694 -1.01 -18.09 15.43
N GLN A 695 -2.28 -17.66 15.34
CA GLN A 695 -2.66 -16.28 15.64
C GLN A 695 -2.45 -15.92 17.12
N ALA A 696 -2.75 -16.84 18.04
CA ALA A 696 -2.50 -16.65 19.46
C ALA A 696 -1.00 -16.49 19.77
N LEU A 697 -0.14 -17.28 19.12
CA LEU A 697 1.31 -17.19 19.25
C LEU A 697 1.86 -15.88 18.66
N MET A 698 1.36 -15.46 17.49
CA MET A 698 1.73 -14.17 16.90
C MET A 698 1.37 -13.00 17.82
N ALA A 699 0.18 -13.00 18.41
CA ALA A 699 -0.21 -11.99 19.39
C ALA A 699 0.68 -12.07 20.64
N LEU A 700 0.89 -13.26 21.21
CA LEU A 700 1.74 -13.47 22.39
C LEU A 700 3.17 -12.98 22.16
N GLN A 701 3.71 -13.12 20.95
CA GLN A 701 5.04 -12.61 20.60
C GLN A 701 5.10 -11.08 20.74
N ILE A 702 4.05 -10.36 20.32
CA ILE A 702 3.97 -8.90 20.41
C ILE A 702 3.96 -8.46 21.88
N PHE A 703 3.17 -9.13 22.72
CA PHE A 703 3.14 -8.91 24.17
C PHE A 703 4.52 -9.16 24.81
N CYS A 704 5.18 -10.28 24.48
CA CYS A 704 6.50 -10.66 25.01
C CYS A 704 7.66 -9.74 24.58
N ARG A 705 7.43 -8.75 23.72
CA ARG A 705 8.44 -7.70 23.44
C ARG A 705 8.61 -6.74 24.61
N ASP A 706 7.59 -6.62 25.45
CA ASP A 706 7.70 -5.88 26.70
C ASP A 706 8.51 -6.69 27.74
N PRO A 707 9.53 -6.10 28.39
CA PRO A 707 10.38 -6.80 29.35
C PRO A 707 9.65 -7.35 30.58
N GLU A 708 8.62 -6.66 31.09
CA GLU A 708 7.89 -7.05 32.30
C GLU A 708 6.97 -8.24 31.99
N ILE A 709 6.21 -8.15 30.89
CA ILE A 709 5.32 -9.21 30.41
C ILE A 709 6.12 -10.46 30.05
N LYS A 710 7.27 -10.28 29.39
CA LYS A 710 8.20 -11.36 29.10
C LYS A 710 8.67 -12.08 30.37
N ALA A 711 8.98 -11.34 31.43
CA ALA A 711 9.39 -11.92 32.70
C ALA A 711 8.23 -12.67 33.38
N GLU A 712 7.00 -12.18 33.22
CA GLU A 712 5.77 -12.86 33.68
C GLU A 712 5.59 -14.21 32.96
N VAL A 713 5.61 -14.22 31.62
CA VAL A 713 5.46 -15.46 30.83
C VAL A 713 6.58 -16.47 31.14
N LYS A 714 7.82 -16.01 31.36
CA LYS A 714 8.93 -16.89 31.77
C LYS A 714 8.74 -17.55 33.14
N LYS A 715 8.00 -16.90 34.04
CA LYS A 715 7.74 -17.42 35.39
C LYS A 715 6.64 -18.47 35.41
N ASP A 716 5.86 -18.61 34.35
CA ASP A 716 4.84 -19.65 34.19
C ASP A 716 5.45 -20.91 33.54
N PRO A 717 5.72 -21.98 34.32
CA PRO A 717 6.36 -23.18 33.79
C PRO A 717 5.44 -23.94 32.82
N ALA A 718 4.12 -23.84 32.98
CA ALA A 718 3.17 -24.50 32.10
C ALA A 718 3.16 -23.84 30.72
N ALA A 719 3.13 -22.51 30.68
CA ALA A 719 3.23 -21.75 29.44
C ALA A 719 4.55 -22.02 28.71
N VAL A 720 5.69 -21.98 29.41
CA VAL A 720 7.00 -22.26 28.80
C VAL A 720 7.11 -23.70 28.28
N THR A 721 6.53 -24.66 28.98
CA THR A 721 6.52 -26.07 28.54
C THR A 721 5.68 -26.23 27.27
N LEU A 722 4.48 -25.66 27.24
CA LEU A 722 3.61 -25.67 26.06
C LEU A 722 4.30 -25.03 24.84
N LEU A 723 4.90 -23.85 25.01
CA LEU A 723 5.61 -23.16 23.93
C LEU A 723 6.80 -23.97 23.40
N ASN A 724 7.51 -24.71 24.25
CA ASN A 724 8.58 -25.60 23.80
C ASN A 724 8.05 -26.80 23.01
N GLN A 725 6.93 -27.40 23.44
CA GLN A 725 6.29 -28.50 22.71
C GLN A 725 5.83 -28.04 21.31
N LEU A 726 5.26 -26.83 21.21
CA LEU A 726 4.76 -26.29 19.94
C LEU A 726 5.87 -25.96 18.93
N LYS A 727 7.15 -25.88 19.34
CA LYS A 727 8.29 -25.76 18.42
C LYS A 727 8.57 -27.03 17.62
N GLU A 728 7.93 -28.14 17.96
CA GLU A 728 8.03 -29.43 17.25
C GLU A 728 6.65 -29.84 16.71
N HIS A 729 5.72 -28.90 16.59
CA HIS A 729 4.40 -29.14 16.03
C HIS A 729 4.48 -29.46 14.54
N ASP A 730 3.62 -30.37 14.06
CA ASP A 730 3.59 -30.85 12.67
C ASP A 730 3.22 -29.73 11.68
N ASP A 731 2.36 -28.81 12.10
CA ASP A 731 2.01 -27.61 11.34
C ASP A 731 3.14 -26.57 11.34
N GLU A 732 3.71 -26.29 10.17
CA GLU A 732 4.85 -25.39 9.98
C GLU A 732 4.58 -23.96 10.48
N ALA A 733 3.35 -23.46 10.33
CA ALA A 733 3.01 -22.09 10.75
C ALA A 733 2.98 -21.97 12.27
N VAL A 734 2.37 -22.95 12.95
CA VAL A 734 2.38 -23.06 14.43
C VAL A 734 3.81 -23.22 14.94
N ASN A 735 4.58 -24.11 14.33
CA ASN A 735 5.98 -24.39 14.67
C ASN A 735 6.83 -23.12 14.65
N LYS A 736 6.74 -22.38 13.54
CA LYS A 736 7.46 -21.13 13.33
C LYS A 736 7.03 -20.06 14.33
N ALA A 737 5.72 -19.86 14.52
CA ALA A 737 5.21 -18.88 15.47
C ALA A 737 5.66 -19.18 16.92
N ALA A 738 5.66 -20.45 17.33
CA ALA A 738 6.13 -20.87 18.65
C ALA A 738 7.64 -20.65 18.81
N THR A 739 8.42 -20.97 17.78
CA THR A 739 9.86 -20.70 17.74
C THR A 739 10.14 -19.21 17.90
N ASP A 740 9.39 -18.36 17.20
CA ASP A 740 9.52 -16.90 17.23
C ASP A 740 9.17 -16.30 18.60
N VAL A 741 8.17 -16.83 19.30
CA VAL A 741 7.86 -16.48 20.70
C VAL A 741 9.01 -16.91 21.61
N MET A 742 9.48 -18.15 21.49
CA MET A 742 10.56 -18.68 22.33
C MET A 742 11.87 -17.93 22.14
N GLN A 743 12.23 -17.55 20.91
CA GLN A 743 13.37 -16.66 20.66
C GLN A 743 13.18 -15.29 21.33
N THR A 744 11.96 -14.73 21.26
CA THR A 744 11.62 -13.47 21.91
C THR A 744 11.79 -13.58 23.43
N LEU A 745 11.38 -14.69 24.04
CA LEU A 745 11.62 -14.97 25.45
C LEU A 745 13.12 -15.14 25.74
N GLN A 746 13.87 -15.84 24.89
CA GLN A 746 15.29 -16.10 25.13
C GLN A 746 16.21 -14.89 24.97
N LYS A 747 15.84 -13.89 24.16
CA LYS A 747 16.62 -12.63 24.01
C LYS A 747 16.90 -12.01 25.39
N SER A 748 18.11 -11.60 25.70
CA SER A 748 18.39 -10.97 27.01
C SER A 748 17.72 -9.59 27.09
N THR A 749 17.06 -9.27 28.21
CA THR A 749 16.57 -7.90 28.45
C THR A 749 17.69 -7.03 29.03
N ALA A 750 17.55 -5.70 28.98
CA ALA A 750 18.57 -4.80 29.55
C ALA A 750 18.84 -5.08 31.05
N GLY A 751 17.84 -5.57 31.79
CA GLY A 751 17.96 -5.95 33.21
C GLY A 751 18.82 -7.20 33.47
N ASP A 752 18.97 -8.10 32.50
CA ASP A 752 19.73 -9.35 32.68
C ASP A 752 21.24 -9.18 32.47
N CYS A 753 21.67 -8.02 31.94
CA CYS A 753 23.07 -7.79 31.57
C CYS A 753 23.93 -7.48 32.80
N PRO A 754 24.99 -8.26 33.09
CA PRO A 754 25.89 -7.98 34.22
C PRO A 754 26.56 -6.60 34.13
N TYR A 755 26.86 -6.13 32.91
CA TYR A 755 27.43 -4.80 32.71
C TYR A 755 26.42 -3.68 33.05
N MET A 756 25.14 -3.87 32.65
CA MET A 756 24.08 -2.93 33.01
C MET A 756 23.87 -2.89 34.51
N GLN A 757 23.87 -4.03 35.20
CA GLN A 757 23.73 -4.09 36.66
C GLN A 757 24.86 -3.34 37.40
N LYS A 758 26.10 -3.47 36.91
CA LYS A 758 27.22 -2.67 37.41
C LYS A 758 27.01 -1.17 37.16
N CYS A 759 26.57 -0.79 35.96
CA CYS A 759 26.27 0.60 35.63
C CYS A 759 25.08 1.16 36.43
N ILE A 760 24.07 0.35 36.75
CA ILE A 760 22.94 0.71 37.62
C ILE A 760 23.49 1.03 39.01
N THR A 761 24.37 0.19 39.55
CA THR A 761 24.99 0.43 40.86
C THR A 761 25.77 1.74 40.88
N PHE A 762 26.50 2.05 39.80
CA PHE A 762 27.14 3.35 39.64
C PHE A 762 26.14 4.50 39.54
N LYS A 763 25.09 4.41 38.69
CA LYS A 763 24.04 5.43 38.59
C LYS A 763 23.40 5.72 39.95
N THR A 764 23.15 4.70 40.76
CA THR A 764 22.59 4.84 42.11
C THR A 764 23.56 5.56 43.05
N SER A 765 24.88 5.32 42.93
CA SER A 765 25.87 6.01 43.76
C SER A 765 25.99 7.52 43.44
N LEU A 766 25.54 7.95 42.26
CA LEU A 766 25.47 9.36 41.88
C LEU A 766 24.41 10.15 42.65
N LYS A 767 23.45 9.48 43.31
CA LYS A 767 22.35 10.11 44.07
C LYS A 767 21.53 11.13 43.28
N LEU A 768 21.44 10.96 41.96
CA LEU A 768 20.55 11.76 41.11
C LEU A 768 19.09 11.42 41.40
N LYS A 769 18.21 12.42 41.41
CA LYS A 769 16.78 12.23 41.68
C LYS A 769 16.14 11.32 40.63
N ASP A 770 15.31 10.37 41.09
CA ASP A 770 14.63 9.43 40.20
C ASP A 770 13.61 10.10 39.28
N GLU A 771 13.14 11.31 39.62
CA GLU A 771 12.20 12.10 38.80
C GLU A 771 12.76 12.43 37.40
N PHE A 772 14.08 12.45 37.23
CA PHE A 772 14.72 12.69 35.93
C PHE A 772 14.62 11.51 34.98
N PHE A 773 14.37 10.29 35.48
CA PHE A 773 14.56 9.07 34.70
C PHE A 773 13.24 8.43 34.27
N GLU A 774 13.27 7.79 33.10
CA GLU A 774 12.21 6.91 32.59
C GLU A 774 12.81 5.51 32.37
N ASN A 775 12.74 4.69 33.42
CA ASN A 775 13.49 3.43 33.49
C ASN A 775 13.07 2.42 32.41
N ARG A 776 11.82 2.51 31.89
CA ARG A 776 11.28 1.63 30.85
C ARG A 776 12.16 1.61 29.59
N PHE A 777 12.86 2.70 29.28
CA PHE A 777 13.65 2.83 28.06
C PHE A 777 15.17 2.67 28.26
N ASN A 778 15.61 2.19 29.42
CA ASN A 778 17.03 1.97 29.69
C ASN A 778 17.64 0.95 28.72
N MET A 779 18.87 1.19 28.27
CA MET A 779 19.50 0.35 27.24
C MET A 779 20.98 0.10 27.53
N CYS A 780 21.39 -1.16 27.48
CA CYS A 780 22.80 -1.53 27.55
C CYS A 780 23.40 -1.65 26.15
N TYR A 781 24.47 -0.92 25.86
CA TYR A 781 25.21 -0.99 24.60
C TYR A 781 26.56 -1.69 24.76
N CYS A 782 26.76 -2.49 25.82
CA CYS A 782 27.94 -3.35 25.90
C CYS A 782 28.01 -4.26 24.66
N ARG A 783 29.23 -4.71 24.31
CA ARG A 783 29.47 -5.46 23.07
C ARG A 783 28.53 -6.66 22.90
N ASN A 784 28.27 -7.39 23.99
CA ASN A 784 27.37 -8.55 23.99
C ASN A 784 25.92 -8.15 23.71
N CYS A 785 25.40 -7.12 24.39
CA CYS A 785 24.02 -6.66 24.19
C CYS A 785 23.81 -6.02 22.81
N HIS A 786 24.83 -5.32 22.31
CA HIS A 786 24.82 -4.76 20.96
C HIS A 786 24.77 -5.87 19.90
N MET A 787 25.66 -6.87 20.00
CA MET A 787 25.67 -8.02 19.09
C MET A 787 24.39 -8.87 19.19
N SER A 788 23.85 -9.10 20.39
CA SER A 788 22.66 -9.93 20.56
C SER A 788 21.39 -9.29 20.01
N ARG A 789 21.34 -7.95 19.91
CA ARG A 789 20.25 -7.23 19.25
C ARG A 789 20.39 -7.18 17.72
N GLY A 790 21.59 -7.39 17.19
CA GLY A 790 21.86 -7.22 15.75
C GLY A 790 21.85 -5.75 15.31
N ASP A 791 22.16 -4.82 16.22
CA ASP A 791 22.20 -3.39 15.92
C ASP A 791 23.35 -3.05 14.95
N GLN A 792 23.17 -2.06 14.07
CA GLN A 792 24.28 -1.43 13.33
C GLN A 792 25.05 -0.44 14.21
N ASP A 793 26.32 -0.18 13.90
CA ASP A 793 27.14 0.81 14.63
C ASP A 793 26.65 2.26 14.41
N TYR A 794 26.00 2.54 13.28
CA TYR A 794 25.61 3.89 12.85
C TYR A 794 24.20 3.92 12.27
N TYR A 795 23.47 4.99 12.54
CA TYR A 795 22.11 5.22 12.03
C TYR A 795 21.94 6.66 11.52
N LYS A 796 20.90 6.88 10.72
CA LYS A 796 20.48 8.20 10.24
C LYS A 796 19.27 8.71 11.00
N ARG A 797 19.25 10.01 11.31
CA ARG A 797 18.08 10.68 11.91
C ARG A 797 18.00 12.15 11.54
N GLY A 798 16.81 12.73 11.68
CA GLY A 798 16.53 14.15 11.52
C GLY A 798 16.16 14.54 10.10
N VAL A 799 15.78 15.82 9.93
CA VAL A 799 15.43 16.42 8.64
C VAL A 799 16.28 17.69 8.45
N PRO A 800 17.26 17.71 7.53
CA PRO A 800 17.70 16.58 6.68
C PRO A 800 18.35 15.46 7.50
N GLN A 801 18.41 14.24 6.97
CA GLN A 801 19.01 13.11 7.70
C GLN A 801 20.52 13.31 7.93
N LYS A 802 20.99 13.06 9.16
CA LYS A 802 22.40 13.02 9.55
C LYS A 802 22.76 11.68 10.21
N ASP A 803 23.96 11.20 9.92
CA ASP A 803 24.52 10.02 10.58
C ASP A 803 24.83 10.33 12.06
N TYR A 804 24.65 9.35 12.94
CA TYR A 804 25.16 9.34 14.32
C TYR A 804 25.62 7.93 14.72
N GLY A 805 26.61 7.84 15.60
CA GLY A 805 27.11 6.56 16.11
C GLY A 805 26.32 6.07 17.33
N LEU A 806 26.02 4.78 17.41
CA LEU A 806 25.50 4.18 18.64
C LEU A 806 26.57 4.21 19.75
N PRO A 807 26.19 4.36 21.02
CA PRO A 807 27.12 4.41 22.14
C PRO A 807 27.63 3.02 22.55
N VAL A 808 28.21 2.28 21.60
CA VAL A 808 28.75 0.93 21.83
C VAL A 808 29.80 0.97 22.95
N GLY A 809 29.63 0.09 23.94
CA GLY A 809 30.41 0.05 25.17
C GLY A 809 29.84 0.85 26.35
N TRP A 810 28.72 1.54 26.19
CA TRP A 810 28.09 2.34 27.25
C TRP A 810 26.75 1.74 27.72
N CYS A 811 26.22 2.26 28.82
CA CYS A 811 24.83 2.04 29.26
C CYS A 811 24.09 3.37 29.22
N ARG A 812 22.90 3.40 28.61
CA ARG A 812 22.00 4.55 28.62
C ARG A 812 20.93 4.37 29.70
N PHE A 813 20.88 5.33 30.60
CA PHE A 813 19.77 5.58 31.51
C PHE A 813 18.89 6.67 30.90
N SER A 814 17.67 6.31 30.53
CA SER A 814 16.79 7.21 29.78
C SER A 814 16.26 8.33 30.67
N LEU A 815 16.31 9.55 30.15
CA LEU A 815 15.83 10.74 30.83
C LEU A 815 14.40 11.05 30.37
N LYS A 816 13.58 11.61 31.26
CA LYS A 816 12.28 12.16 30.88
C LYS A 816 12.49 13.35 29.96
N VAL A 817 11.83 13.31 28.81
CA VAL A 817 11.81 14.43 27.87
C VAL A 817 10.70 15.42 28.24
N PRO A 818 10.92 16.74 28.06
CA PRO A 818 9.90 17.72 28.35
C PRO A 818 8.74 17.64 27.33
N PRO A 819 7.50 18.00 27.69
CA PRO A 819 6.33 17.95 26.78
C PRO A 819 6.53 18.68 25.44
N ARG A 820 7.35 19.74 25.43
CA ARG A 820 7.72 20.48 24.21
C ARG A 820 8.41 19.60 23.16
N ALA A 821 9.04 18.49 23.54
CA ALA A 821 9.70 17.58 22.61
C ALA A 821 8.71 16.95 21.62
N THR A 822 7.51 16.58 22.09
CA THR A 822 6.44 16.05 21.23
C THR A 822 5.88 17.14 20.32
N ALA A 823 5.61 18.33 20.85
CA ALA A 823 5.10 19.47 20.08
C ALA A 823 6.06 19.92 18.97
N LEU A 824 7.37 19.78 19.20
CA LEU A 824 8.42 20.12 18.23
C LEU A 824 8.81 18.95 17.32
N ASP A 825 8.16 17.78 17.46
CA ASP A 825 8.41 16.58 16.68
C ASP A 825 9.90 16.17 16.68
N VAL A 826 10.52 16.27 17.85
CA VAL A 826 11.98 16.13 18.04
C VAL A 826 12.45 14.74 17.67
N PHE A 827 11.67 13.71 17.98
CA PHE A 827 12.00 12.32 17.73
C PHE A 827 12.14 11.98 16.23
N ASN A 828 11.53 12.77 15.35
CA ASN A 828 11.62 12.54 13.90
C ASN A 828 12.51 13.59 13.21
N LYS A 829 12.39 14.86 13.62
CA LYS A 829 13.01 15.98 12.90
C LYS A 829 14.41 16.34 13.38
N TRP A 830 14.78 16.05 14.63
CA TRP A 830 16.04 16.54 15.20
C TRP A 830 17.18 15.53 15.09
N HIS A 831 18.41 16.04 15.07
CA HIS A 831 19.63 15.23 14.97
C HIS A 831 20.03 14.69 16.33
N VAL A 832 20.69 13.52 16.36
CA VAL A 832 21.23 12.93 17.59
C VAL A 832 22.68 13.34 17.76
N ALA A 833 23.06 13.73 18.97
CA ALA A 833 24.44 14.03 19.34
C ALA A 833 24.73 13.64 20.80
N PHE A 834 25.99 13.82 21.19
CA PHE A 834 26.54 13.46 22.49
C PHE A 834 27.35 14.62 23.07
N HIS A 835 27.27 14.79 24.38
CA HIS A 835 28.05 15.77 25.14
C HIS A 835 28.75 15.07 26.32
N GLY A 836 30.09 15.01 26.29
CA GLY A 836 30.87 14.51 27.42
C GLY A 836 30.77 15.45 28.60
N THR A 837 30.71 14.92 29.83
CA THR A 837 30.65 15.76 31.03
C THR A 837 31.33 15.08 32.23
N THR A 838 31.26 15.72 33.39
CA THR A 838 31.80 15.18 34.64
C THR A 838 30.68 14.78 35.59
N VAL A 839 30.95 13.83 36.48
CA VAL A 839 29.99 13.39 37.51
C VAL A 839 29.47 14.57 38.33
N GLY A 840 30.35 15.51 38.70
CA GLY A 840 29.97 16.67 39.52
C GLY A 840 29.07 17.69 38.80
N ALA A 841 29.01 17.67 37.46
CA ALA A 841 28.18 18.60 36.68
C ALA A 841 26.77 18.05 36.40
N LEU A 842 26.55 16.74 36.55
CA LEU A 842 25.32 16.08 36.11
C LEU A 842 24.05 16.66 36.77
N GLU A 843 24.04 16.80 38.09
CA GLU A 843 22.85 17.27 38.80
C GLU A 843 22.46 18.69 38.37
N SER A 844 23.44 19.60 38.23
CA SER A 844 23.18 20.98 37.79
C SER A 844 22.67 21.05 36.35
N ILE A 845 23.22 20.22 35.45
CA ILE A 845 22.75 20.11 34.05
C ILE A 845 21.30 19.58 34.01
N LEU A 846 21.01 18.51 34.76
CA LEU A 846 19.67 17.89 34.77
C LEU A 846 18.62 18.82 35.39
N ASN A 847 18.95 19.55 36.46
CA ASN A 847 18.08 20.57 37.04
C ASN A 847 17.80 21.73 36.06
N THR A 848 18.76 22.07 35.21
CA THR A 848 18.60 23.13 34.19
C THR A 848 17.74 22.64 33.02
N GLY A 849 17.84 21.36 32.66
CA GLY A 849 17.09 20.76 31.53
C GLY A 849 17.58 21.19 30.14
N ASP A 850 18.72 21.88 30.07
CA ASP A 850 19.39 22.31 28.84
C ASP A 850 20.92 22.33 29.05
N LEU A 851 21.68 22.36 27.96
CA LEU A 851 23.12 22.65 28.03
C LEU A 851 23.34 24.15 27.86
N ILE A 852 23.96 24.78 28.86
CA ILE A 852 24.29 26.21 28.87
C ILE A 852 25.77 26.44 28.54
N LYS A 853 26.09 27.61 27.99
CA LYS A 853 27.46 27.95 27.56
C LYS A 853 28.22 28.72 28.65
N PRO A 854 29.56 28.74 28.59
CA PRO A 854 30.35 29.62 29.45
C PRO A 854 29.87 31.09 29.36
N GLY A 855 29.67 31.71 30.52
CA GLY A 855 29.08 33.04 30.69
C GLY A 855 27.61 33.04 31.11
N ASP A 856 26.88 31.94 30.94
CA ASP A 856 25.49 31.84 31.41
C ASP A 856 25.42 31.56 32.91
N LYS A 857 24.28 31.88 33.54
CA LYS A 857 24.01 31.55 34.94
C LYS A 857 23.27 30.21 35.04
N THR A 858 23.73 29.33 35.93
CA THR A 858 23.00 28.12 36.31
C THR A 858 21.73 28.48 37.10
N MET A 859 20.82 27.53 37.27
CA MET A 859 19.62 27.69 38.13
C MET A 859 19.99 28.02 39.59
N GLU A 860 21.19 27.63 40.03
CA GLU A 860 21.75 27.93 41.34
C GLU A 860 22.37 29.35 41.43
N GLY A 861 22.32 30.13 40.34
CA GLY A 861 22.81 31.50 40.28
C GLY A 861 24.31 31.65 40.01
N ARG A 862 25.05 30.56 39.83
CA ARG A 862 26.49 30.57 39.51
C ARG A 862 26.71 30.84 38.02
N THR A 863 27.59 31.78 37.68
CA THR A 863 28.05 31.97 36.30
C THR A 863 29.02 30.85 35.89
N LEU A 864 28.75 30.19 34.78
CA LEU A 864 29.60 29.12 34.25
C LEU A 864 30.89 29.71 33.66
N SER A 865 32.05 29.21 34.10
CA SER A 865 33.36 29.60 33.57
C SER A 865 33.77 28.74 32.37
N GLU A 866 34.74 29.22 31.60
CA GLU A 866 35.41 28.39 30.59
C GLU A 866 36.19 27.27 31.29
N GLY A 867 36.11 26.04 30.76
CA GLY A 867 36.81 24.87 31.31
C GLY A 867 38.25 24.77 30.81
N GLU A 868 39.18 24.35 31.68
CA GLU A 868 40.57 24.11 31.30
C GLU A 868 40.72 22.88 30.37
N GLY A 869 41.49 23.02 29.29
CA GLY A 869 41.99 21.88 28.50
C GLY A 869 41.35 21.63 27.12
N HIS A 870 40.32 22.39 26.73
CA HIS A 870 39.64 22.20 25.43
C HIS A 870 40.29 22.96 24.26
N PHE A 871 41.10 23.98 24.55
CA PHE A 871 41.76 24.80 23.53
C PHE A 871 43.20 25.07 23.96
N LYS A 872 44.16 24.30 23.40
CA LYS A 872 45.58 24.64 23.50
C LYS A 872 45.90 25.64 22.38
N ASP A 873 46.81 26.59 22.62
CA ASP A 873 47.20 27.61 21.62
C ASP A 873 47.63 27.02 20.27
N THR A 874 48.08 25.75 20.26
CA THR A 874 48.45 25.01 19.05
C THR A 874 47.27 24.54 18.19
N CYS A 875 46.04 24.52 18.74
CA CYS A 875 44.85 23.92 18.12
C CYS A 875 43.64 24.87 18.11
N LYS A 876 43.75 26.08 18.67
CA LYS A 876 42.69 27.09 18.68
C LYS A 876 42.84 28.00 17.45
N PRO A 877 41.87 28.03 16.53
CA PRO A 877 41.90 28.99 15.43
C PRO A 877 41.87 30.44 15.93
N ASP A 878 42.54 31.34 15.22
CA ASP A 878 42.47 32.78 15.51
C ASP A 878 41.00 33.26 15.47
N GLY A 879 40.56 33.94 16.53
CA GLY A 879 39.18 34.43 16.67
C GLY A 879 38.14 33.39 17.12
N PHE A 880 38.55 32.20 17.57
CA PHE A 880 37.62 31.15 18.01
C PHE A 880 36.80 31.52 19.26
N ASN A 881 35.47 31.49 19.14
CA ASN A 881 34.53 31.78 20.23
C ASN A 881 34.36 30.57 21.16
N THR A 882 34.87 30.71 22.38
CA THR A 882 34.78 29.70 23.46
C THR A 882 33.43 29.67 24.17
N LYS A 883 32.58 30.69 23.98
CA LYS A 883 31.24 30.78 24.60
C LYS A 883 30.19 30.05 23.77
N GLN A 884 30.38 28.74 23.62
CA GLN A 884 29.49 27.84 22.89
C GLN A 884 29.35 26.51 23.62
N VAL A 885 28.26 25.80 23.34
CA VAL A 885 28.08 24.39 23.71
C VAL A 885 28.65 23.53 22.59
N PHE A 886 29.50 22.57 22.95
CA PHE A 886 30.10 21.61 22.03
C PHE A 886 29.46 20.22 22.20
N VAL A 887 29.09 19.61 21.08
CA VAL A 887 28.50 18.27 21.01
C VAL A 887 29.11 17.51 19.83
N SER A 888 28.86 16.21 19.73
CA SER A 888 29.38 15.40 18.61
C SER A 888 28.37 14.34 18.18
N PRO A 889 28.30 13.98 16.88
CA PRO A 889 27.54 12.81 16.43
C PRO A 889 28.22 11.48 16.83
N SER A 890 29.45 11.53 17.37
CA SER A 890 30.21 10.36 17.82
C SER A 890 30.42 10.39 19.34
N ILE A 891 29.95 9.33 20.00
CA ILE A 891 30.28 9.08 21.40
C ILE A 891 31.76 8.74 21.61
N ASN A 892 32.48 8.27 20.58
CA ASN A 892 33.91 8.00 20.67
C ASN A 892 34.69 9.30 20.83
N TYR A 893 34.18 10.38 20.21
CA TYR A 893 34.69 11.74 20.38
C TYR A 893 34.25 12.35 21.70
N ALA A 894 32.94 12.43 21.95
CA ALA A 894 32.39 13.02 23.17
C ALA A 894 32.81 12.27 24.46
N GLY A 895 33.20 11.00 24.33
CA GLY A 895 33.69 10.15 25.42
C GLY A 895 35.20 10.25 25.69
N LEU A 896 35.95 11.08 24.95
CA LEU A 896 37.37 11.28 25.21
C LEU A 896 37.60 11.90 26.59
N PRO A 897 38.71 11.58 27.28
CA PRO A 897 38.97 12.06 28.65
C PRO A 897 38.95 13.58 28.83
N VAL A 898 39.18 14.34 27.75
CA VAL A 898 39.08 15.81 27.75
C VAL A 898 37.63 16.30 27.92
N TYR A 899 36.64 15.57 27.42
CA TYR A 899 35.21 15.91 27.54
C TYR A 899 34.52 15.10 28.65
N ALA A 900 34.77 13.78 28.71
CA ALA A 900 34.21 12.87 29.70
C ALA A 900 35.28 12.42 30.70
N LYS A 901 35.58 13.30 31.67
CA LYS A 901 36.62 13.03 32.68
C LYS A 901 36.25 11.83 33.55
N ALA A 902 37.14 10.86 33.64
CA ALA A 902 36.93 9.66 34.43
C ALA A 902 36.90 9.97 35.94
N SER A 903 36.01 9.29 36.66
CA SER A 903 35.93 9.24 38.12
C SER A 903 36.21 7.81 38.60
N SER A 904 36.72 7.66 39.82
CA SER A 904 36.99 6.34 40.38
C SER A 904 35.73 5.77 41.03
N PHE A 905 35.42 4.50 40.78
CA PHE A 905 34.29 3.81 41.37
C PHE A 905 34.70 2.41 41.85
N ILE A 906 34.34 2.05 43.08
CA ILE A 906 34.65 0.73 43.65
C ILE A 906 33.37 -0.11 43.66
N HIS A 907 33.45 -1.33 43.11
CA HIS A 907 32.34 -2.28 43.11
C HIS A 907 32.87 -3.71 43.27
N ARG A 908 32.47 -4.39 44.36
CA ARG A 908 32.89 -5.76 44.69
C ARG A 908 34.42 -5.92 44.65
N ASP A 909 35.11 -5.08 45.41
CA ASP A 909 36.57 -5.07 45.57
C ASP A 909 37.40 -4.78 44.31
N LYS A 910 36.74 -4.37 43.23
CA LYS A 910 37.39 -3.91 41.99
C LYS A 910 37.22 -2.41 41.81
N THR A 911 38.27 -1.76 41.32
CA THR A 911 38.26 -0.34 40.99
C THR A 911 37.96 -0.16 39.50
N TYR A 912 37.08 0.76 39.18
CA TYR A 912 36.67 1.10 37.82
C TYR A 912 36.93 2.59 37.55
N GLU A 913 37.30 2.90 36.31
CA GLU A 913 37.16 4.22 35.72
C GLU A 913 35.75 4.40 35.17
N ALA A 914 35.02 5.35 35.73
CA ALA A 914 33.67 5.68 35.34
C ALA A 914 33.63 7.00 34.57
N LYS A 915 33.15 6.95 33.32
CA LYS A 915 32.92 8.10 32.45
C LYS A 915 31.42 8.32 32.26
N VAL A 916 31.03 9.58 32.15
CA VAL A 916 29.64 9.98 31.93
C VAL A 916 29.52 10.93 30.73
N ALA A 917 28.45 10.78 29.97
CA ALA A 917 28.10 11.65 28.86
C ALA A 917 26.58 11.79 28.76
N LEU A 918 26.11 12.80 28.06
CA LEU A 918 24.68 13.03 27.80
C LEU A 918 24.39 12.77 26.33
N GLN A 919 23.33 12.00 26.08
CA GLN A 919 22.76 11.79 24.76
C GLN A 919 21.60 12.77 24.57
N LEU A 920 21.59 13.45 23.43
CA LEU A 920 20.71 14.58 23.19
C LEU A 920 20.19 14.64 21.75
N TYR A 921 19.07 15.33 21.60
CA TYR A 921 18.60 15.83 20.31
C TYR A 921 19.03 17.29 20.16
N ILE A 922 19.50 17.66 18.98
CA ILE A 922 19.84 19.03 18.61
C ILE A 922 19.08 19.44 17.35
N LYS A 923 18.53 20.66 17.37
CA LYS A 923 17.69 21.17 16.28
C LYS A 923 18.53 21.32 15.00
N PRO A 924 18.03 20.88 13.83
CA PRO A 924 18.67 21.17 12.55
C PRO A 924 18.84 22.68 12.35
N ASP A 925 19.87 23.08 11.61
CA ASP A 925 20.25 24.47 11.35
C ASP A 925 20.53 25.30 12.62
N SER A 926 20.60 24.67 13.80
CA SER A 926 20.85 25.34 15.07
C SER A 926 22.33 25.38 15.49
N TYR A 927 23.17 24.59 14.82
CA TYR A 927 24.56 24.35 15.18
C TYR A 927 25.46 24.44 13.95
N LYS A 928 26.76 24.60 14.18
CA LYS A 928 27.83 24.59 13.18
C LYS A 928 28.55 23.25 13.24
N VAL A 929 28.97 22.74 12.08
CA VAL A 929 29.83 21.57 11.97
C VAL A 929 31.26 22.06 11.80
N GLY A 930 32.18 21.52 12.60
CA GLY A 930 33.56 21.99 12.68
C GLY A 930 34.57 20.86 12.80
N VAL A 931 35.83 21.27 12.66
CA VAL A 931 37.01 20.40 12.81
C VAL A 931 37.21 20.03 14.28
N SER A 932 37.80 18.86 14.52
CA SER A 932 38.19 18.40 15.84
C SER A 932 39.14 19.40 16.51
N THR A 933 38.82 19.78 17.75
CA THR A 933 39.69 20.62 18.59
C THR A 933 40.71 19.80 19.39
N VAL A 934 40.64 18.47 19.31
CA VAL A 934 41.57 17.54 19.96
C VAL A 934 42.64 17.08 18.97
N ALA A 935 43.91 17.04 19.38
CA ALA A 935 45.08 16.70 18.53
C ALA A 935 45.10 15.24 17.98
N ARG A 936 44.06 14.44 18.21
CA ARG A 936 43.95 13.05 17.75
C ARG A 936 43.25 13.02 16.41
N ARG A 937 43.78 12.24 15.46
CA ARG A 937 43.18 12.02 14.14
C ARG A 937 42.48 10.67 14.04
N ASN A 938 41.44 10.58 13.20
CA ASN A 938 40.65 9.37 12.91
C ASN A 938 40.00 8.76 14.17
N ILE A 939 39.33 9.59 14.97
CA ILE A 939 38.75 9.16 16.25
C ILE A 939 37.55 8.21 16.04
N ASP A 940 36.79 8.40 14.98
CA ASP A 940 35.64 7.57 14.63
C ASP A 940 35.79 7.01 13.20
N LYS A 941 35.24 5.82 12.95
CA LYS A 941 35.33 5.17 11.64
C LYS A 941 34.47 5.83 10.57
N ARG A 942 33.36 6.47 10.97
CA ARG A 942 32.37 7.05 10.05
C ARG A 942 32.53 8.55 9.87
N PHE A 943 32.91 9.27 10.92
CA PHE A 943 33.03 10.73 10.90
C PHE A 943 34.49 11.14 10.72
N SER A 944 34.76 11.97 9.72
CA SER A 944 36.08 12.58 9.56
C SER A 944 36.36 13.58 10.68
N ASP A 945 37.64 13.83 10.97
CA ASP A 945 38.02 14.86 11.95
C ASP A 945 37.55 16.27 11.54
N SER A 946 37.12 16.47 10.29
CA SER A 946 36.62 17.76 9.80
C SER A 946 35.15 18.06 10.13
N GLU A 947 34.41 17.05 10.60
CA GLU A 947 32.95 17.16 10.82
C GLU A 947 32.47 16.59 12.17
N ILE A 948 33.39 16.08 12.98
CA ILE A 948 33.10 15.33 14.20
C ILE A 948 32.73 16.22 15.40
N GLU A 949 33.01 17.52 15.34
CA GLU A 949 32.67 18.47 16.41
C GLU A 949 31.58 19.43 15.96
N TRP A 950 30.51 19.55 16.73
CA TRP A 950 29.39 20.46 16.47
C TRP A 950 29.30 21.51 17.58
N SER A 951 29.00 22.76 17.23
CA SER A 951 28.89 23.83 18.21
C SER A 951 27.63 24.69 18.05
N THR A 952 27.08 25.18 19.16
CA THR A 952 25.95 26.12 19.16
C THR A 952 26.07 27.12 20.31
N ASP A 953 25.67 28.36 20.07
CA ASP A 953 25.53 29.42 21.07
C ASP A 953 24.07 29.69 21.46
N ARG A 954 23.12 28.98 20.81
CA ARG A 954 21.68 29.14 21.00
C ARG A 954 21.16 28.29 22.16
N HIS A 955 20.19 28.85 22.88
CA HIS A 955 19.46 28.17 23.94
C HIS A 955 18.20 27.47 23.42
N GLY A 956 17.73 26.45 24.14
CA GLY A 956 16.46 25.77 23.87
C GLY A 956 16.47 24.90 22.60
N VAL A 957 17.60 24.81 21.90
CA VAL A 957 17.80 24.00 20.69
C VAL A 957 18.34 22.60 20.99
N ILE A 958 18.51 22.26 22.26
CA ILE A 958 18.94 20.95 22.75
C ILE A 958 17.85 20.36 23.64
N ILE A 959 17.64 19.05 23.53
CA ILE A 959 16.84 18.25 24.45
C ILE A 959 17.64 17.02 24.88
N LEU A 960 17.92 16.91 26.17
CA LEU A 960 18.55 15.73 26.75
C LEU A 960 17.55 14.58 26.85
N TYR A 961 17.97 13.37 26.50
CA TYR A 961 17.10 12.18 26.61
C TYR A 961 17.80 10.93 27.15
N GLY A 962 19.11 10.99 27.40
CA GLY A 962 19.82 9.87 28.03
C GLY A 962 21.07 10.30 28.78
N LEU A 963 21.27 9.73 29.96
CA LEU A 963 22.55 9.69 30.66
C LEU A 963 23.30 8.44 30.25
N LEU A 964 24.48 8.59 29.66
CA LEU A 964 25.38 7.52 29.30
C LEU A 964 26.42 7.30 30.40
N VAL A 965 26.62 6.04 30.78
CA VAL A 965 27.62 5.59 31.75
C VAL A 965 28.52 4.56 31.08
N LYS A 966 29.84 4.69 31.24
CA LYS A 966 30.81 3.67 30.86
C LYS A 966 31.73 3.39 32.04
N LEU A 967 31.83 2.11 32.40
CA LEU A 967 32.75 1.57 33.39
C LEU A 967 33.84 0.75 32.69
N GLU A 968 35.10 1.07 32.97
CA GLU A 968 36.29 0.33 32.54
C GLU A 968 37.04 -0.13 33.81
N GLU A 969 37.35 -1.42 33.95
CA GLU A 969 38.09 -1.91 35.13
C GLU A 969 39.54 -1.40 35.06
N LYS A 970 40.10 -0.96 36.21
CA LYS A 970 41.48 -0.49 36.31
C LYS A 970 42.50 -1.60 36.36
#